data_AF-A0A8F3AH87-F1
#
_entry.id   AF-A0A8F3AH87-F1
#
_cell.length_a   1.000
_cell.length_b   1.000
_cell.length_c   1.000
_cell.angle_alpha   90.00
_cell.angle_beta   90.00
_cell.angle_gamma   90.00
#
_symmetry.space_group_name_H-M   'P 1'
#
loop_
_entity.id
_entity.type
_entity.pdbx_description
1 polymer ?
#
loop_
_entity_poly.entity_id
_entity_poly.type
_entity_poly.pdbx_seq_one_letter_code
_entity_poly.pdbx_strand_id
1 'polypeptide(L)'
;MGKLKRGRRSQKSRINPVARKSGMSKQDLKDETTRQKKIIPLISKLSSSAPNDRSMGLSAIMVLAEDATMRRLLLKERLVQTIMEQTLNDSNDEIVVESFGLLRNLTLEEGHEVAKYLWRSNIWAAIEKALDKIESSFEFLNSNSDKKVQKKRALMLYDFTENLLSLIVAIASSSEELYDHVYQRIDRVLNLVVILLSFNSPELKTSLKLFNALLDLVYEFASESSEFIEKLQTNEKFSLEHLSDAMNHPSQGKNRLGKVYIEGIRYHMYEVDPETKREASKETACLAILASVFQTVSGVHLEDIHKNITTTSTEPVQKEPEDARGDKPKDIDVPFGGASPEKVQALADLQAIDVTIDLFTTVCEYLAINENAIQEPVQLGGEIVDLLLNTAYPSCLHLLKFDLEHKDELGLTQKVLTAINNLSWLFVSNETIPVAWYNCALELWDVVENASNDGDLESQRLCLNALWALSKCLGQDVQRKVNAGAIKSLLNKCQELARNPSSGEDSNEVALALEFVLSCVGFVGVIAQTIGDVEITRQIGDFLLEAIGTFSQESPFKKHGVEIVIESLNLIYDIFGDAEYAYDMPVFVQGGYLARLESLEPAVRSCCKKVDKNRDPEQRARAEEAWNNLARFIEYKRHERD
;
A
#
# COMPACT_ATOMS: atom_id res chain seq x y z
N MET A 1 0.29 -4.27 18.68
CA MET A 1 0.56 -4.68 17.29
C MET A 1 1.15 -3.48 16.56
N GLY A 2 2.46 -3.51 16.30
CA GLY A 2 3.13 -2.46 15.54
C GLY A 2 2.75 -2.59 14.07
N LYS A 3 2.47 -1.44 13.43
CA LYS A 3 2.17 -1.30 12.00
C LYS A 3 2.97 -2.29 11.16
N LEU A 4 2.27 -3.26 10.57
CA LEU A 4 2.88 -4.21 9.64
C LEU A 4 3.08 -3.49 8.30
N LYS A 5 4.28 -2.92 8.18
CA LYS A 5 5.05 -2.65 6.96
C LYS A 5 4.31 -2.92 5.65
N ARG A 6 3.89 -1.83 4.99
CA ARG A 6 3.59 -1.81 3.55
C ARG A 6 4.73 -2.48 2.78
N GLY A 7 4.40 -3.55 2.06
CA GLY A 7 5.35 -4.34 1.28
C GLY A 7 6.05 -3.50 0.22
N ARG A 8 7.38 -3.40 0.31
CA ARG A 8 8.23 -2.76 -0.69
C ARG A 8 8.20 -3.57 -1.98
N ARG A 9 7.40 -3.14 -2.93
CA ARG A 9 7.46 -3.63 -4.32
C ARG A 9 8.44 -2.80 -5.14
N SER A 10 9.74 -3.09 -5.04
CA SER A 10 10.65 -2.98 -6.18
C SER A 10 12.01 -3.61 -5.89
N GLN A 11 12.21 -4.87 -6.30
CA GLN A 11 13.56 -5.38 -6.58
C GLN A 11 13.59 -6.40 -7.73
N LYS A 12 12.86 -6.13 -8.82
CA LYS A 12 13.08 -6.89 -10.06
C LYS A 12 14.45 -6.53 -10.66
N SER A 13 15.25 -7.57 -10.90
CA SER A 13 16.48 -7.62 -11.73
C SER A 13 17.80 -7.16 -11.08
N ARG A 14 18.42 -8.03 -10.27
CA ARG A 14 19.90 -8.16 -10.25
C ARG A 14 20.30 -9.38 -11.07
N ILE A 15 21.10 -9.14 -12.12
CA ILE A 15 21.65 -10.21 -12.97
C ILE A 15 22.96 -10.69 -12.33
N ASN A 16 23.03 -11.98 -12.03
CA ASN A 16 24.21 -12.68 -11.54
C ASN A 16 25.37 -12.59 -12.57
N PRO A 17 26.56 -12.04 -12.22
CA PRO A 17 27.60 -11.71 -13.20
C PRO A 17 28.42 -12.92 -13.72
N VAL A 18 28.05 -14.17 -13.37
CA VAL A 18 28.82 -15.38 -13.76
C VAL A 18 27.98 -16.46 -14.47
N ALA A 19 26.74 -16.16 -14.87
CA ALA A 19 26.01 -17.04 -15.78
C ALA A 19 26.57 -16.88 -17.21
N ARG A 20 27.19 -17.95 -17.74
CA ARG A 20 27.65 -18.03 -19.14
C ARG A 20 26.50 -17.63 -20.09
N LYS A 21 26.66 -16.49 -20.78
CA LYS A 21 25.68 -15.96 -21.73
C LYS A 21 25.39 -16.99 -22.84
N SER A 22 24.20 -17.59 -22.79
CA SER A 22 23.49 -18.02 -24.00
C SER A 22 23.15 -16.78 -24.82
N GLY A 23 23.08 -16.90 -26.16
CA GLY A 23 22.98 -15.78 -27.09
C GLY A 23 21.84 -14.79 -26.79
N MET A 24 22.03 -13.51 -27.17
CA MET A 24 21.02 -12.45 -27.00
C MET A 24 19.69 -12.84 -27.63
N SER A 25 18.59 -12.63 -26.89
CA SER A 25 17.25 -12.82 -27.42
C SER A 25 16.90 -11.76 -28.47
N LYS A 26 15.86 -12.01 -29.27
CA LYS A 26 15.34 -11.01 -30.23
C LYS A 26 14.88 -9.72 -29.55
N GLN A 27 14.36 -9.81 -28.33
CA GLN A 27 13.94 -8.65 -27.55
C GLN A 27 15.16 -7.83 -27.10
N ASP A 28 16.23 -8.50 -26.63
CA ASP A 28 17.47 -7.81 -26.23
C ASP A 28 18.10 -7.02 -27.39
N LEU A 29 18.03 -7.55 -28.61
CA LEU A 29 18.50 -6.85 -29.81
C LEU A 29 17.66 -5.60 -30.12
N LYS A 30 16.34 -5.67 -29.94
CA LYS A 30 15.42 -4.55 -30.15
C LYS A 30 15.63 -3.46 -29.09
N ASP A 31 15.81 -3.87 -27.84
CA ASP A 31 16.07 -2.97 -26.72
C ASP A 31 17.43 -2.28 -26.88
N GLU A 32 18.47 -3.00 -27.29
CA GLU A 32 19.79 -2.40 -27.57
C GLU A 32 19.73 -1.40 -28.74
N THR A 33 18.97 -1.73 -29.78
CA THR A 33 18.75 -0.81 -30.91
C THR A 33 18.02 0.47 -30.46
N THR A 34 16.98 0.31 -29.63
CA THR A 34 16.20 1.45 -29.09
C THR A 34 17.06 2.30 -28.16
N ARG A 35 17.86 1.66 -27.30
CA ARG A 35 18.82 2.29 -26.42
C ARG A 35 19.80 3.18 -27.21
N GLN A 36 20.44 2.64 -28.25
CA GLN A 36 21.42 3.37 -29.04
C GLN A 36 20.81 4.49 -29.89
N LYS A 37 19.66 4.25 -30.52
CA LYS A 37 19.07 5.20 -31.48
C LYS A 37 18.18 6.27 -30.84
N LYS A 38 17.62 6.02 -29.66
CA LYS A 38 16.61 6.90 -29.03
C LYS A 38 17.03 7.36 -27.64
N ILE A 39 17.41 6.44 -26.76
CA ILE A 39 17.66 6.74 -25.34
C ILE A 39 18.93 7.58 -25.16
N ILE A 40 20.08 7.08 -25.65
CA ILE A 40 21.37 7.77 -25.48
C ILE A 40 21.35 9.19 -26.08
N PRO A 41 20.83 9.42 -27.32
CA PRO A 41 20.73 10.76 -27.87
C PRO A 41 19.87 11.71 -27.03
N LEU A 42 18.76 11.24 -26.46
CA LEU A 42 17.90 12.09 -25.62
C LEU A 42 18.58 12.49 -24.31
N ILE A 43 19.27 11.55 -23.65
CA ILE A 43 20.04 11.86 -22.43
C ILE A 43 21.17 12.82 -22.75
N SER A 44 21.85 12.68 -23.90
CA SER A 44 22.92 13.58 -24.30
C SER A 44 22.46 15.03 -24.49
N LYS A 45 21.18 15.23 -24.89
CA LYS A 45 20.61 16.58 -25.01
C LYS A 45 20.52 17.30 -23.66
N LEU A 46 20.38 16.57 -22.55
CA LEU A 46 20.32 17.16 -21.21
C LEU A 46 21.62 17.87 -20.81
N SER A 47 22.74 17.50 -21.43
CA SER A 47 24.04 18.14 -21.26
C SER A 47 24.36 19.18 -22.35
N SER A 48 23.42 19.49 -23.24
CA SER A 48 23.63 20.51 -24.28
C SER A 48 23.80 21.89 -23.65
N SER A 49 24.68 22.71 -24.21
CA SER A 49 24.82 24.12 -23.79
C SER A 49 23.57 24.94 -24.11
N ALA A 50 22.75 24.51 -25.07
CA ALA A 50 21.53 25.21 -25.47
C ALA A 50 20.34 24.85 -24.55
N PRO A 51 19.71 25.82 -23.85
CA PRO A 51 18.56 25.54 -22.97
C PRO A 51 17.39 24.88 -23.69
N ASN A 52 17.15 25.23 -24.95
CA ASN A 52 16.08 24.65 -25.76
C ASN A 52 16.28 23.15 -26.03
N ASP A 53 17.53 22.72 -26.24
CA ASP A 53 17.83 21.29 -26.43
C ASP A 53 17.60 20.51 -25.14
N ARG A 54 17.99 21.09 -24.00
CA ARG A 54 17.78 20.48 -22.68
C ARG A 54 16.29 20.34 -22.35
N SER A 55 15.51 21.40 -22.55
CA SER A 55 14.05 21.37 -22.38
C SER A 55 13.40 20.33 -23.29
N MET A 56 13.74 20.31 -24.59
CA MET A 56 13.24 19.29 -25.52
C MET A 56 13.62 17.87 -25.10
N GLY A 57 14.84 17.67 -24.60
CA GLY A 57 15.30 16.38 -24.07
C GLY A 57 14.48 15.94 -22.85
N LEU A 58 14.30 16.84 -21.88
CA LEU A 58 13.52 16.61 -20.66
C LEU A 58 12.07 16.24 -20.96
N SER A 59 11.36 17.04 -21.75
CA SER A 59 9.95 16.77 -22.04
C SER A 59 9.77 15.46 -22.82
N ALA A 60 10.68 15.13 -23.74
CA ALA A 60 10.66 13.85 -24.44
C ALA A 60 10.94 12.66 -23.50
N ILE A 61 11.88 12.81 -22.56
CA ILE A 61 12.18 11.78 -21.56
C ILE A 61 10.99 11.59 -20.62
N MET A 62 10.33 12.66 -20.19
CA MET A 62 9.17 12.60 -19.29
C MET A 62 8.06 11.73 -19.87
N VAL A 63 7.70 11.95 -21.15
CA VAL A 63 6.70 11.12 -21.84
C VAL A 63 7.18 9.68 -22.02
N LEU A 64 8.46 9.46 -22.37
CA LEU A 64 8.99 8.10 -22.54
C LEU A 64 9.06 7.32 -21.23
N ALA A 65 9.28 8.01 -20.11
CA ALA A 65 9.36 7.38 -18.80
C ALA A 65 8.01 6.86 -18.30
N GLU A 66 6.88 7.23 -18.91
CA GLU A 66 5.57 6.63 -18.60
C GLU A 66 5.54 5.13 -18.96
N ASP A 67 6.24 4.70 -20.00
CA ASP A 67 6.37 3.28 -20.36
C ASP A 67 7.44 2.59 -19.51
N ALA A 68 7.06 1.52 -18.81
CA ALA A 68 7.94 0.78 -17.90
C ALA A 68 9.20 0.18 -18.57
N THR A 69 9.13 -0.15 -19.87
CA THR A 69 10.29 -0.69 -20.61
C THR A 69 11.26 0.42 -20.96
N MET A 70 10.76 1.52 -21.50
CA MET A 70 11.57 2.70 -21.83
C MET A 70 12.19 3.32 -20.59
N ARG A 71 11.43 3.41 -19.48
CA ARG A 71 11.92 3.87 -18.18
C ARG A 71 13.11 3.04 -17.69
N ARG A 72 13.02 1.71 -17.77
CA ARG A 72 14.16 0.83 -17.44
C ARG A 72 15.38 1.08 -18.30
N LEU A 73 15.21 1.31 -19.61
CA LEU A 73 16.34 1.62 -20.50
C LEU A 73 16.97 2.99 -20.18
N LEU A 74 16.15 3.99 -19.85
CA LEU A 74 16.62 5.31 -19.42
C LEU A 74 17.47 5.23 -18.14
N LEU A 75 17.02 4.47 -17.14
CA LEU A 75 17.73 4.31 -15.87
C LEU A 75 19.09 3.61 -16.03
N LYS A 76 19.19 2.64 -16.95
CA LYS A 76 20.47 1.98 -17.29
C LYS A 76 21.52 2.96 -17.83
N GLU A 77 21.08 4.03 -18.48
CA GLU A 77 21.94 5.07 -19.07
C GLU A 77 22.22 6.24 -18.14
N ARG A 78 22.17 6.03 -16.81
CA ARG A 78 22.50 7.04 -15.79
C ARG A 78 21.64 8.31 -15.91
N LEU A 79 20.37 8.16 -16.32
CA LEU A 79 19.44 9.29 -16.43
C LEU A 79 19.38 10.10 -15.12
N VAL A 80 19.20 9.44 -13.97
CA VAL A 80 19.05 10.12 -12.68
C VAL A 80 20.29 10.95 -12.35
N GLN A 81 21.48 10.38 -12.52
CA GLN A 81 22.75 11.10 -12.34
C GLN A 81 22.82 12.34 -13.23
N THR A 82 22.49 12.18 -14.51
CA THR A 82 22.55 13.26 -15.51
C THR A 82 21.61 14.41 -15.15
N ILE A 83 20.39 14.12 -14.71
CA ILE A 83 19.43 15.14 -14.26
C ILE A 83 20.00 15.93 -13.08
N MET A 84 20.48 15.24 -12.05
CA MET A 84 20.98 15.92 -10.86
C MET A 84 22.20 16.81 -11.12
N GLU A 85 23.11 16.36 -12.00
CA GLU A 85 24.33 17.10 -12.31
C GLU A 85 24.11 18.24 -13.31
N GLN A 86 23.22 18.07 -14.28
CA GLN A 86 23.14 18.95 -15.46
C GLN A 86 21.91 19.88 -15.46
N THR A 87 20.76 19.44 -14.97
CA THR A 87 19.50 20.17 -15.16
C THR A 87 18.87 20.68 -13.87
N LEU A 88 19.20 20.07 -12.73
CA LEU A 88 18.60 20.43 -11.45
C LEU A 88 19.06 21.79 -10.89
N ASN A 89 20.23 22.27 -11.33
CA ASN A 89 20.77 23.59 -11.02
C ASN A 89 20.84 24.50 -12.26
N ASP A 90 19.95 24.29 -13.24
CA ASP A 90 19.92 25.09 -14.47
C ASP A 90 19.61 26.57 -14.19
N SER A 91 20.15 27.45 -15.03
CA SER A 91 19.80 28.86 -15.08
C SER A 91 18.35 29.13 -15.50
N ASN A 92 17.71 28.20 -16.21
CA ASN A 92 16.31 28.30 -16.63
C ASN A 92 15.40 27.60 -15.62
N ASP A 93 14.55 28.37 -14.96
CA ASP A 93 13.60 27.88 -13.95
C ASP A 93 12.66 26.79 -14.49
N GLU A 94 12.19 26.89 -15.74
CA GLU A 94 11.29 25.87 -16.32
C GLU A 94 11.98 24.50 -16.39
N ILE A 95 13.28 24.47 -16.74
CA ILE A 95 14.09 23.24 -16.77
C ILE A 95 14.25 22.67 -15.36
N VAL A 96 14.46 23.51 -14.35
CA VAL A 96 14.58 23.07 -12.96
C VAL A 96 13.26 22.46 -12.48
N VAL A 97 12.12 23.11 -12.75
CA VAL A 97 10.79 22.60 -12.37
C VAL A 97 10.50 21.25 -13.03
N GLU A 98 10.74 21.12 -14.34
CA GLU A 98 10.57 19.86 -15.08
C GLU A 98 11.51 18.76 -14.56
N SER A 99 12.74 19.11 -14.16
CA SER A 99 13.73 18.17 -13.63
C SER A 99 13.28 17.56 -12.30
N PHE A 100 12.79 18.37 -11.37
CA PHE A 100 12.21 17.88 -10.12
C PHE A 100 10.95 17.02 -10.39
N GLY A 101 10.11 17.45 -11.33
CA GLY A 101 8.93 16.66 -11.74
C GLY A 101 9.30 15.28 -12.30
N LEU A 102 10.36 15.20 -13.11
CA LEU A 102 10.85 13.92 -13.64
C LEU A 102 11.44 13.03 -12.54
N LEU A 103 12.23 13.59 -11.60
CA LEU A 103 12.74 12.81 -10.47
C LEU A 103 11.62 12.28 -9.59
N ARG A 104 10.58 13.09 -9.34
CA ARG A 104 9.36 12.68 -8.62
C ARG A 104 8.69 11.51 -9.32
N ASN A 105 8.44 11.59 -10.62
CA ASN A 105 7.82 10.49 -11.38
C ASN A 105 8.68 9.21 -11.34
N LEU A 106 9.99 9.33 -11.56
CA LEU A 106 10.90 8.18 -11.51
C LEU A 106 10.93 7.53 -10.11
N THR A 107 10.82 8.33 -9.05
CA THR A 107 10.82 7.82 -7.67
C THR A 107 9.50 7.11 -7.36
N LEU A 108 8.35 7.66 -7.77
CA LEU A 108 7.05 7.02 -7.60
C LEU A 108 6.95 5.69 -8.35
N GLU A 109 7.45 5.66 -9.59
CA GLU A 109 7.33 4.50 -10.48
C GLU A 109 8.32 3.36 -10.19
N GLU A 110 9.51 3.67 -9.68
CA GLU A 110 10.58 2.67 -9.44
C GLU A 110 10.83 2.41 -7.95
N GLY A 111 10.33 3.27 -7.06
CA GLY A 111 10.38 3.11 -5.61
C GLY A 111 11.80 3.13 -5.02
N HIS A 112 12.06 2.13 -4.15
CA HIS A 112 13.17 2.17 -3.18
C HIS A 112 14.56 2.37 -3.80
N GLU A 113 14.88 1.70 -4.91
CA GLU A 113 16.22 1.77 -5.48
C GLU A 113 16.54 3.18 -6.04
N VAL A 114 15.57 3.85 -6.68
CA VAL A 114 15.74 5.23 -7.16
C VAL A 114 15.80 6.20 -5.99
N ALA A 115 14.90 6.08 -5.01
CA ALA A 115 14.91 6.92 -3.81
C ALA A 115 16.24 6.84 -3.05
N LYS A 116 16.74 5.61 -2.86
CA LYS A 116 18.03 5.34 -2.21
C LYS A 116 19.20 5.90 -3.00
N TYR A 117 19.18 5.80 -4.32
CA TYR A 117 20.19 6.41 -5.18
C TYR A 117 20.20 7.94 -5.05
N LEU A 118 19.03 8.58 -5.11
CA LEU A 118 18.87 10.03 -4.93
C LEU A 118 19.43 10.47 -3.57
N TRP A 119 19.05 9.77 -2.50
CA TRP A 119 19.52 10.06 -1.15
C TRP A 119 21.05 9.98 -1.04
N ARG A 120 21.65 8.88 -1.51
CA ARG A 120 23.10 8.68 -1.52
C ARG A 120 23.85 9.69 -2.38
N SER A 121 23.18 10.21 -3.40
CA SER A 121 23.73 11.22 -4.29
C SER A 121 23.46 12.65 -3.80
N ASN A 122 23.04 12.80 -2.54
CA ASN A 122 22.84 14.08 -1.85
C ASN A 122 21.74 14.97 -2.47
N ILE A 123 20.64 14.36 -2.90
CA ILE A 123 19.45 15.11 -3.38
C ILE A 123 18.95 16.14 -2.36
N TRP A 124 19.13 15.88 -1.06
CA TRP A 124 18.64 16.78 -0.01
C TRP A 124 19.28 18.18 -0.05
N ALA A 125 20.56 18.29 -0.39
CA ALA A 125 21.19 19.61 -0.55
C ALA A 125 20.56 20.43 -1.68
N ALA A 126 20.02 19.75 -2.70
CA ALA A 126 19.26 20.36 -3.77
C ALA A 126 17.83 20.75 -3.32
N ILE A 127 17.20 19.91 -2.50
CA ILE A 127 15.91 20.20 -1.86
C ILE A 127 16.02 21.43 -0.96
N GLU A 128 17.07 21.58 -0.16
CA GLU A 128 17.27 22.75 0.72
C GLU A 128 17.35 24.06 -0.07
N LYS A 129 18.10 24.07 -1.18
CA LYS A 129 18.15 25.24 -2.08
C LYS A 129 16.81 25.53 -2.74
N ALA A 130 16.05 24.49 -3.08
CA ALA A 130 14.71 24.64 -3.63
C ALA A 130 13.76 25.25 -2.60
N LEU A 131 13.82 24.80 -1.34
CA LEU A 131 13.07 25.38 -0.22
C LEU A 131 13.41 26.86 -0.01
N ASP A 132 14.69 27.24 -0.02
CA ASP A 132 15.11 28.66 0.09
C ASP A 132 14.42 29.53 -0.97
N LYS A 133 14.39 29.03 -2.21
CA LYS A 133 13.79 29.74 -3.36
C LYS A 133 12.28 29.80 -3.24
N ILE A 134 11.63 28.72 -2.82
CA ILE A 134 10.18 28.64 -2.63
C ILE A 134 9.73 29.61 -1.54
N GLU A 135 10.35 29.55 -0.36
CA GLU A 135 10.07 30.43 0.78
C GLU A 135 10.19 31.90 0.35
N SER A 136 11.32 32.29 -0.23
CA SER A 136 11.56 33.65 -0.72
C SER A 136 10.52 34.11 -1.76
N SER A 137 10.08 33.18 -2.62
CA SER A 137 9.10 33.49 -3.67
C SER A 137 7.70 33.70 -3.10
N PHE A 138 7.27 32.88 -2.14
CA PHE A 138 5.98 33.06 -1.45
C PHE A 138 5.97 34.29 -0.55
N GLU A 139 7.08 34.59 0.15
CA GLU A 139 7.23 35.84 0.90
C GLU A 139 7.11 37.07 0.01
N PHE A 140 7.71 37.02 -1.19
CA PHE A 140 7.59 38.09 -2.18
C PHE A 140 6.14 38.27 -2.66
N LEU A 141 5.42 37.16 -2.91
CA LEU A 141 4.00 37.19 -3.30
C LEU A 141 3.14 37.80 -2.19
N ASN A 142 3.39 37.42 -0.93
CA ASN A 142 2.64 37.94 0.22
C ASN A 142 2.88 39.44 0.44
N SER A 143 4.13 39.89 0.29
CA SER A 143 4.53 41.28 0.56
C SER A 143 4.21 42.24 -0.58
N ASN A 144 3.85 41.75 -1.77
CA ASN A 144 3.58 42.56 -2.97
C ASN A 144 2.21 42.22 -3.60
N SER A 145 1.18 41.99 -2.78
CA SER A 145 -0.19 41.69 -3.24
C SER A 145 -0.75 42.69 -4.26
N ASP A 146 -0.39 43.98 -4.13
CA ASP A 146 -0.86 45.05 -5.01
C ASP A 146 -0.24 45.06 -6.42
N LYS A 147 0.85 44.29 -6.64
CA LYS A 147 1.50 44.22 -7.95
C LYS A 147 0.87 43.10 -8.76
N LYS A 148 0.52 43.37 -10.01
CA LYS A 148 0.02 42.37 -10.97
C LYS A 148 1.07 41.27 -11.17
N VAL A 149 0.99 40.21 -10.38
CA VAL A 149 1.85 39.03 -10.50
C VAL A 149 1.59 38.39 -11.86
N GLN A 150 2.65 38.05 -12.58
CA GLN A 150 2.51 37.28 -13.82
C GLN A 150 1.96 35.90 -13.47
N LYS A 151 0.70 35.62 -13.84
CA LYS A 151 0.02 34.35 -13.54
C LYS A 151 0.87 33.11 -13.90
N LYS A 152 1.58 33.16 -15.03
CA LYS A 152 2.51 32.09 -15.47
C LYS A 152 3.61 31.80 -14.42
N ARG A 153 4.17 32.83 -13.79
CA ARG A 153 5.22 32.67 -12.76
C ARG A 153 4.67 32.10 -11.46
N ALA A 154 3.46 32.50 -11.06
CA ALA A 154 2.80 31.92 -9.89
C ALA A 154 2.49 30.43 -10.10
N LEU A 155 1.98 30.05 -11.27
CA LEU A 155 1.75 28.64 -11.62
C LEU A 155 3.04 27.83 -11.62
N MET A 156 4.12 28.37 -12.18
CA MET A 156 5.43 27.71 -12.16
C MET A 156 5.96 27.52 -10.73
N LEU A 157 5.76 28.49 -9.83
CA LEU A 157 6.09 28.33 -8.41
C LEU A 157 5.24 27.23 -7.75
N TYR A 158 3.96 27.15 -8.09
CA TYR A 158 3.07 26.12 -7.55
C TYR A 158 3.49 24.72 -8.02
N ASP A 159 3.77 24.54 -9.31
CA ASP A 159 4.27 23.28 -9.86
C ASP A 159 5.65 22.92 -9.27
N PHE A 160 6.52 23.91 -9.08
CA PHE A 160 7.82 23.66 -8.44
C PHE A 160 7.67 23.16 -7.01
N THR A 161 6.78 23.81 -6.23
CA THR A 161 6.52 23.45 -4.84
C THR A 161 5.87 22.07 -4.77
N GLU A 162 4.87 21.80 -5.60
CA GLU A 162 4.22 20.50 -5.70
C GLU A 162 5.23 19.39 -6.03
N ASN A 163 6.03 19.55 -7.09
CA ASN A 163 7.03 18.56 -7.50
C ASN A 163 8.04 18.27 -6.36
N LEU A 164 8.45 19.29 -5.61
CA LEU A 164 9.37 19.15 -4.50
C LEU A 164 8.77 18.38 -3.33
N LEU A 165 7.56 18.76 -2.90
CA LEU A 165 6.88 18.10 -1.78
C LEU A 165 6.54 16.65 -2.12
N SER A 166 6.00 16.39 -3.31
CA SER A 166 5.71 15.05 -3.80
C SER A 166 6.97 14.18 -3.93
N LEU A 167 8.13 14.77 -4.27
CA LEU A 167 9.41 14.05 -4.24
C LEU A 167 9.85 13.69 -2.80
N ILE A 168 9.68 14.60 -1.84
CA ILE A 168 9.99 14.35 -0.43
C ILE A 168 9.14 13.19 0.10
N VAL A 169 7.83 13.22 -0.17
CA VAL A 169 6.90 12.14 0.19
C VAL A 169 7.33 10.83 -0.48
N ALA A 170 7.56 10.82 -1.79
CA ALA A 170 7.99 9.62 -2.51
C ALA A 170 9.29 8.99 -1.96
N ILE A 171 10.25 9.81 -1.52
CA ILE A 171 11.49 9.33 -0.88
C ILE A 171 11.17 8.74 0.51
N ALA A 172 10.37 9.43 1.32
CA ALA A 172 10.02 8.99 2.67
C ALA A 172 9.24 7.66 2.66
N SER A 173 8.24 7.53 1.78
CA SER A 173 7.39 6.33 1.66
C SER A 173 8.11 5.12 1.05
N SER A 174 9.36 5.27 0.58
CA SER A 174 10.13 4.18 -0.03
C SER A 174 10.75 3.18 0.96
N SER A 175 10.98 3.60 2.22
CA SER A 175 11.49 2.71 3.29
C SER A 175 11.55 3.43 4.63
N GLU A 176 11.35 2.70 5.73
CA GLU A 176 11.61 3.19 7.10
C GLU A 176 12.94 3.93 7.26
N GLU A 177 14.05 3.39 6.73
CA GLU A 177 15.36 4.05 6.81
C GLU A 177 15.33 5.44 6.13
N LEU A 178 14.70 5.56 4.96
CA LEU A 178 14.59 6.85 4.26
C LEU A 178 13.57 7.77 4.94
N TYR A 179 12.48 7.23 5.48
CA TYR A 179 11.53 7.96 6.30
C TYR A 179 12.24 8.62 7.47
N ASP A 180 12.99 7.86 8.28
CA ASP A 180 13.72 8.37 9.44
C ASP A 180 14.70 9.49 9.06
N HIS A 181 15.42 9.29 7.95
CA HIS A 181 16.37 10.28 7.44
C HIS A 181 15.69 11.59 6.98
N VAL A 182 14.53 11.50 6.33
CA VAL A 182 13.74 12.67 5.94
C VAL A 182 13.11 13.32 7.17
N TYR A 183 12.56 12.52 8.08
CA TYR A 183 11.91 12.95 9.31
C TYR A 183 12.85 13.79 10.20
N GLN A 184 14.13 13.41 10.29
CA GLN A 184 15.15 14.20 10.98
C GLN A 184 15.31 15.64 10.47
N ARG A 185 14.80 15.95 9.27
CA ARG A 185 14.90 17.25 8.60
C ARG A 185 13.53 17.86 8.28
N ILE A 186 12.46 17.30 8.85
CA ILE A 186 11.08 17.64 8.48
C ILE A 186 10.65 19.04 8.94
N ASP A 187 11.24 19.59 10.00
CA ASP A 187 10.74 20.79 10.68
C ASP A 187 10.61 22.00 9.74
N ARG A 188 11.61 22.20 8.88
CA ARG A 188 11.58 23.27 7.89
C ARG A 188 10.44 23.06 6.88
N VAL A 189 10.31 21.82 6.39
CA VAL A 189 9.29 21.43 5.42
C VAL A 189 7.89 21.58 6.02
N LEU A 190 7.67 21.07 7.23
CA LEU A 190 6.41 21.17 7.97
C LEU A 190 6.01 22.63 8.18
N ASN A 191 6.94 23.48 8.62
CA ASN A 191 6.66 24.91 8.82
C ASN A 191 6.24 25.60 7.52
N LEU A 192 6.93 25.31 6.42
CA LEU A 192 6.53 25.82 5.10
C LEU A 192 5.13 25.31 4.72
N VAL A 193 4.86 24.01 4.86
CA VAL A 193 3.57 23.42 4.51
C VAL A 193 2.42 24.03 5.31
N VAL A 194 2.56 24.19 6.63
CA VAL A 194 1.54 24.81 7.49
C VAL A 194 1.27 26.28 7.09
N ILE A 195 2.32 27.03 6.77
CA ILE A 195 2.19 28.41 6.27
C ILE A 195 1.43 28.42 4.95
N LEU A 196 1.76 27.52 4.02
CA LEU A 196 1.14 27.46 2.70
C LEU A 196 -0.30 26.94 2.72
N LEU A 197 -0.64 26.04 3.63
CA LEU A 197 -2.03 25.63 3.88
C LEU A 197 -2.89 26.81 4.35
N SER A 198 -2.28 27.73 5.10
CA SER A 198 -2.91 28.98 5.55
C SER A 198 -2.85 30.10 4.51
N PHE A 199 -2.15 29.91 3.40
CA PHE A 199 -1.89 30.93 2.37
C PHE A 199 -3.09 31.20 1.44
N ASN A 200 -4.31 30.92 1.90
CA ASN A 200 -5.55 31.19 1.16
C ASN A 200 -5.95 32.66 1.27
N SER A 201 -5.33 33.51 0.47
CA SER A 201 -5.76 34.91 0.30
C SER A 201 -6.98 35.02 -0.65
N PRO A 202 -7.81 36.06 -0.54
CA PRO A 202 -8.91 36.29 -1.47
C PRO A 202 -8.47 36.52 -2.94
N GLU A 203 -7.23 36.98 -3.17
CA GLU A 203 -6.72 37.47 -4.46
C GLU A 203 -5.80 36.48 -5.17
N LEU A 204 -5.05 35.66 -4.41
CA LEU A 204 -4.20 34.60 -4.92
C LEU A 204 -4.42 33.33 -4.08
N LYS A 205 -5.11 32.36 -4.68
CA LYS A 205 -5.37 31.05 -4.06
C LYS A 205 -4.32 30.06 -4.52
N THR A 206 -3.96 29.13 -3.64
CA THR A 206 -3.21 27.93 -4.05
C THR A 206 -4.04 27.14 -5.05
N SER A 207 -3.43 26.55 -6.08
CA SER A 207 -4.14 25.65 -6.98
C SER A 207 -4.64 24.41 -6.22
N LEU A 208 -5.68 23.75 -6.72
CA LEU A 208 -6.17 22.50 -6.13
C LEU A 208 -5.06 21.45 -6.02
N LYS A 209 -4.22 21.36 -7.06
CA LYS A 209 -3.08 20.47 -7.14
C LYS A 209 -2.07 20.73 -6.01
N LEU A 210 -1.68 21.99 -5.80
CA LEU A 210 -0.75 22.35 -4.72
C LEU A 210 -1.39 22.12 -3.35
N PHE A 211 -2.65 22.50 -3.17
CA PHE A 211 -3.37 22.31 -1.91
C PHE A 211 -3.42 20.82 -1.52
N ASN A 212 -3.71 19.95 -2.48
CA ASN A 212 -3.74 18.51 -2.24
C ASN A 212 -2.34 17.94 -1.95
N ALA A 213 -1.27 18.43 -2.60
CA ALA A 213 0.10 18.01 -2.28
C ALA A 213 0.57 18.46 -0.89
N LEU A 214 0.10 19.63 -0.42
CA LEU A 214 0.34 20.09 0.94
C LEU A 214 -0.35 19.18 1.96
N LEU A 215 -1.61 18.82 1.71
CA LEU A 215 -2.37 17.90 2.57
C LEU A 215 -1.80 16.48 2.54
N ASP A 216 -1.40 15.98 1.37
CA ASP A 216 -0.77 14.68 1.16
C ASP A 216 0.49 14.53 2.03
N LEU A 217 1.38 15.53 2.05
CA LEU A 217 2.55 15.51 2.93
C LEU A 217 2.16 15.39 4.40
N VAL A 218 1.18 16.17 4.87
CA VAL A 218 0.73 16.09 6.27
C VAL A 218 0.14 14.72 6.57
N TYR A 219 -0.70 14.20 5.68
CA TYR A 219 -1.35 12.90 5.79
C TYR A 219 -0.33 11.76 5.85
N GLU A 220 0.60 11.67 4.88
CA GLU A 220 1.60 10.59 4.81
C GLU A 220 2.55 10.58 6.00
N PHE A 221 2.93 11.74 6.55
CA PHE A 221 3.77 11.77 7.75
C PHE A 221 2.97 11.47 9.03
N ALA A 222 1.72 11.91 9.12
CA ALA A 222 0.83 11.61 10.23
C ALA A 222 0.47 10.12 10.29
N SER A 223 0.24 9.49 9.15
CA SER A 223 -0.09 8.07 9.07
C SER A 223 1.05 7.16 9.51
N GLU A 224 2.30 7.63 9.47
CA GLU A 224 3.49 6.86 9.85
C GLU A 224 3.96 7.13 11.29
N SER A 225 3.93 8.38 11.79
CA SER A 225 4.54 8.75 13.09
C SER A 225 3.61 9.50 14.06
N SER A 226 3.51 8.99 15.30
CA SER A 226 2.87 9.70 16.41
C SER A 226 3.62 10.97 16.80
N GLU A 227 4.95 10.95 16.75
CA GLU A 227 5.79 12.12 17.04
C GLU A 227 5.56 13.25 16.02
N PHE A 228 5.28 12.91 14.75
CA PHE A 228 4.85 13.90 13.76
C PHE A 228 3.53 14.57 14.15
N ILE A 229 2.55 13.78 14.61
CA ILE A 229 1.24 14.29 15.04
C ILE A 229 1.40 15.24 16.24
N GLU A 230 2.18 14.86 17.25
CA GLU A 230 2.49 15.73 18.40
C GLU A 230 3.15 17.05 17.94
N LYS A 231 4.08 16.98 16.97
CA LYS A 231 4.73 18.16 16.40
C LYS A 231 3.76 19.03 15.61
N LEU A 232 2.83 18.42 14.87
CA LEU A 232 1.79 19.13 14.11
C LEU A 232 0.83 19.87 15.05
N GLN A 233 0.42 19.23 16.14
CA GLN A 233 -0.48 19.80 17.15
C GLN A 233 0.12 20.96 17.93
N THR A 234 1.42 20.89 18.22
CA THR A 234 2.14 21.96 18.90
C THR A 234 2.48 23.15 17.99
N ASN A 235 2.21 23.04 16.68
CA ASN A 235 2.39 24.13 15.74
C ASN A 235 1.19 25.11 15.81
N GLU A 236 1.40 26.26 16.46
CA GLU A 236 0.35 27.30 16.65
C GLU A 236 -0.31 27.80 15.35
N LYS A 237 0.34 27.60 14.20
CA LYS A 237 -0.20 28.03 12.90
C LYS A 237 -1.07 26.96 12.23
N PHE A 238 -1.05 25.72 12.72
CA PHE A 238 -1.86 24.65 12.17
C PHE A 238 -3.23 24.61 12.85
N SER A 239 -4.29 24.50 12.05
CA SER A 239 -5.66 24.30 12.54
C SER A 239 -6.43 23.42 11.58
N LEU A 240 -6.82 22.23 12.05
CA LEU A 240 -7.63 21.29 11.28
C LEU A 240 -9.05 21.83 11.02
N GLU A 241 -9.60 22.60 11.97
CA GLU A 241 -10.90 23.26 11.82
C GLU A 241 -10.88 24.27 10.67
N HIS A 242 -9.85 25.12 10.60
CA HIS A 242 -9.71 26.07 9.50
C HIS A 242 -9.57 25.38 8.13
N LEU A 243 -8.88 24.24 8.07
CA LEU A 243 -8.80 23.43 6.84
C LEU A 243 -10.16 22.86 6.46
N SER A 244 -10.91 22.37 7.44
CA SER A 244 -12.27 21.85 7.25
C SER A 244 -13.20 22.95 6.71
N ASP A 245 -13.11 24.16 7.27
CA ASP A 245 -13.88 25.33 6.81
C ASP A 245 -13.47 25.78 5.41
N ALA A 246 -12.19 25.71 5.07
CA ALA A 246 -11.70 26.04 3.73
C ALA A 246 -12.34 25.16 2.65
N MET A 247 -12.67 23.90 2.97
CA MET A 247 -13.34 22.98 2.05
C MET A 247 -14.81 23.33 1.77
N ASN A 248 -15.43 24.17 2.59
CA ASN A 248 -16.80 24.62 2.37
C ASN A 248 -16.89 25.75 1.32
N HIS A 249 -15.75 26.33 0.92
CA HIS A 249 -15.73 27.35 -0.12
C HIS A 249 -16.13 26.77 -1.49
N PRO A 250 -16.95 27.46 -2.32
CA PRO A 250 -17.42 26.94 -3.61
C PRO A 250 -16.31 26.48 -4.58
N SER A 251 -15.13 27.12 -4.54
CA SER A 251 -13.97 26.70 -5.35
C SER A 251 -13.39 25.34 -4.96
N GLN A 252 -13.64 24.87 -3.74
CA GLN A 252 -13.25 23.53 -3.27
C GLN A 252 -14.38 22.50 -3.47
N GLY A 253 -15.50 22.89 -4.10
CA GLY A 253 -16.69 22.04 -4.22
C GLY A 253 -16.45 20.71 -4.95
N LYS A 254 -15.44 20.65 -5.82
CA LYS A 254 -15.01 19.42 -6.53
C LYS A 254 -13.78 18.74 -5.92
N ASN A 255 -13.18 19.32 -4.88
CA ASN A 255 -11.95 18.79 -4.29
C ASN A 255 -12.24 17.66 -3.29
N ARG A 256 -12.61 16.51 -3.83
CA ARG A 256 -12.88 15.30 -3.03
C ARG A 256 -11.62 14.82 -2.32
N LEU A 257 -10.49 14.80 -3.03
CA LEU A 257 -9.21 14.35 -2.50
C LEU A 257 -8.80 15.15 -1.25
N GLY A 258 -8.88 16.49 -1.30
CA GLY A 258 -8.58 17.33 -0.13
C GLY A 258 -9.48 17.02 1.08
N LYS A 259 -10.76 16.71 0.86
CA LYS A 259 -11.68 16.33 1.95
C LYS A 259 -11.27 15.00 2.58
N VAL A 260 -10.94 14.02 1.74
CA VAL A 260 -10.48 12.70 2.21
C VAL A 260 -9.18 12.84 3.02
N TYR A 261 -8.22 13.64 2.57
CA TYR A 261 -7.00 13.90 3.35
C TYR A 261 -7.29 14.56 4.69
N ILE A 262 -8.17 15.54 4.75
CA ILE A 262 -8.53 16.20 6.02
C ILE A 262 -9.14 15.20 7.00
N GLU A 263 -10.01 14.31 6.54
CA GLU A 263 -10.57 13.25 7.40
C GLU A 263 -9.53 12.20 7.80
N GLY A 264 -8.58 11.87 6.93
CA GLY A 264 -7.43 11.02 7.28
C GLY A 264 -6.52 11.65 8.33
N ILE A 265 -6.22 12.95 8.21
CA ILE A 265 -5.46 13.70 9.23
C ILE A 265 -6.25 13.73 10.55
N ARG A 266 -7.58 13.94 10.49
CA ARG A 266 -8.46 13.89 11.67
C ARG A 266 -8.38 12.53 12.37
N TYR A 267 -8.42 11.44 11.60
CA TYR A 267 -8.27 10.08 12.12
C TYR A 267 -6.94 9.90 12.86
N HIS A 268 -5.83 10.25 12.23
CA HIS A 268 -4.51 10.08 12.83
C HIS A 268 -4.31 10.95 14.08
N MET A 269 -4.84 12.18 14.07
CA MET A 269 -4.88 13.01 15.28
C MET A 269 -5.69 12.33 16.39
N TYR A 270 -6.85 11.74 16.07
CA TYR A 270 -7.66 11.00 17.04
C TYR A 270 -6.93 9.81 17.68
N GLU A 271 -6.13 9.07 16.89
CA GLU A 271 -5.38 7.90 17.38
C GLU A 271 -4.37 8.26 18.49
N VAL A 272 -3.82 9.47 18.44
CA VAL A 272 -2.74 9.92 19.32
C VAL A 272 -3.22 10.85 20.42
N ASP A 273 -4.18 11.72 20.15
CA ASP A 273 -4.58 12.80 21.04
C ASP A 273 -5.54 12.33 22.16
N PRO A 274 -5.11 12.41 23.44
CA PRO A 274 -5.97 12.07 24.57
C PRO A 274 -7.17 13.02 24.75
N GLU A 275 -7.13 14.24 24.21
CA GLU A 275 -8.25 15.18 24.28
C GLU A 275 -9.38 14.74 23.37
N THR A 276 -9.08 14.44 22.09
CA THR A 276 -10.10 13.96 21.14
C THR A 276 -10.68 12.61 21.55
N LYS A 277 -9.88 11.73 22.17
CA LYS A 277 -10.38 10.45 22.73
C LYS A 277 -11.33 10.64 23.92
N ARG A 278 -11.29 11.79 24.60
CA ARG A 278 -12.25 12.15 25.66
C ARG A 278 -13.55 12.72 25.11
N GLU A 279 -13.51 13.35 23.93
CA GLU A 279 -14.66 13.98 23.30
C GLU A 279 -15.56 12.96 22.57
N ALA A 280 -14.95 11.99 21.90
CA ALA A 280 -15.67 10.96 21.15
C ALA A 280 -15.12 9.57 21.44
N SER A 281 -16.04 8.61 21.60
CA SER A 281 -15.66 7.20 21.68
C SER A 281 -14.97 6.76 20.37
N LYS A 282 -14.15 5.72 20.46
CA LYS A 282 -13.45 5.12 19.32
C LYS A 282 -14.39 4.84 18.16
N GLU A 283 -15.51 4.20 18.43
CA GLU A 283 -16.50 3.86 17.42
C GLU A 283 -17.17 5.10 16.84
N THR A 284 -17.54 6.07 17.66
CA THR A 284 -18.17 7.32 17.21
C THR A 284 -17.25 8.11 16.28
N ALA A 285 -15.97 8.22 16.62
CA ALA A 285 -14.97 8.89 15.79
C ALA A 285 -14.79 8.16 14.44
N CYS A 286 -14.58 6.83 14.48
CA CYS A 286 -14.42 6.01 13.28
C CYS A 286 -15.66 6.06 12.38
N LEU A 287 -16.87 5.99 12.95
CA LEU A 287 -18.13 6.10 12.23
C LEU A 287 -18.22 7.43 11.47
N ALA A 288 -17.94 8.55 12.15
CA ALA A 288 -18.01 9.87 11.54
C ALA A 288 -17.03 10.03 10.38
N ILE A 289 -15.78 9.59 10.57
CA ILE A 289 -14.72 9.62 9.54
C ILE A 289 -15.12 8.77 8.34
N LEU A 290 -15.48 7.49 8.56
CA LEU A 290 -15.86 6.58 7.48
C LEU A 290 -17.09 7.07 6.72
N ALA A 291 -18.13 7.54 7.41
CA ALA A 291 -19.31 8.09 6.78
C ALA A 291 -18.95 9.29 5.86
N SER A 292 -18.09 10.18 6.34
CA SER A 292 -17.64 11.36 5.58
C SER A 292 -16.87 10.99 4.32
N VAL A 293 -15.90 10.07 4.41
CA VAL A 293 -15.07 9.69 3.25
C VAL A 293 -15.84 8.88 2.21
N PHE A 294 -16.66 7.91 2.63
CA PHE A 294 -17.52 7.16 1.70
C PHE A 294 -18.55 8.06 1.03
N GLN A 295 -19.18 8.98 1.77
CA GLN A 295 -20.07 9.98 1.18
C GLN A 295 -19.35 10.85 0.15
N THR A 296 -18.11 11.27 0.45
CA THR A 296 -17.30 12.12 -0.44
C THR A 296 -17.03 11.45 -1.79
N VAL A 297 -16.72 10.16 -1.81
CA VAL A 297 -16.40 9.43 -3.05
C VAL A 297 -17.62 8.80 -3.73
N SER A 298 -18.77 8.70 -3.05
CA SER A 298 -19.99 8.08 -3.61
C SER A 298 -20.51 8.70 -4.92
N GLY A 299 -20.20 9.97 -5.18
CA GLY A 299 -20.64 10.70 -6.39
C GLY A 299 -19.68 10.61 -7.57
N VAL A 300 -18.75 9.66 -7.57
CA VAL A 300 -17.73 9.48 -8.62
C VAL A 300 -18.13 8.31 -9.53
N HIS A 301 -18.11 8.54 -10.85
CA HIS A 301 -18.41 7.52 -11.86
C HIS A 301 -17.11 6.85 -12.32
N LEU A 302 -16.99 5.53 -12.07
CA LEU A 302 -15.78 4.77 -12.40
C LEU A 302 -15.53 4.71 -13.91
N GLU A 303 -16.59 4.65 -14.72
CA GLU A 303 -16.49 4.67 -16.19
C GLU A 303 -15.87 5.98 -16.69
N ASP A 304 -16.21 7.11 -16.07
CA ASP A 304 -15.65 8.42 -16.43
C ASP A 304 -14.18 8.50 -16.03
N ILE A 305 -13.81 8.01 -14.85
CA ILE A 305 -12.40 7.91 -14.42
C ILE A 305 -11.62 7.07 -15.43
N HIS A 306 -12.08 5.85 -15.66
CA HIS A 306 -11.44 4.88 -16.55
C HIS A 306 -11.24 5.47 -17.94
N LYS A 307 -12.29 6.02 -18.54
CA LYS A 307 -12.23 6.66 -19.86
C LYS A 307 -11.21 7.80 -19.91
N ASN A 308 -11.21 8.69 -18.91
CA ASN A 308 -10.36 9.88 -18.93
C ASN A 308 -8.87 9.56 -18.66
N ILE A 309 -8.58 8.49 -17.91
CA ILE A 309 -7.21 8.07 -17.62
C ILE A 309 -6.63 7.24 -18.78
N THR A 310 -7.41 6.33 -19.34
CA THR A 310 -6.95 5.39 -20.40
C THR A 310 -6.90 6.01 -21.79
N THR A 311 -7.61 7.12 -22.04
CA THR A 311 -7.53 7.82 -23.32
C THR A 311 -6.15 8.44 -23.51
N THR A 312 -5.33 7.87 -24.38
CA THR A 312 -4.11 8.53 -24.88
C THR A 312 -4.52 9.74 -25.71
N SER A 313 -4.15 10.94 -25.27
CA SER A 313 -4.37 12.17 -26.02
C SER A 313 -3.62 12.10 -27.36
N THR A 314 -4.31 11.73 -28.44
CA THR A 314 -3.77 11.66 -29.80
C THR A 314 -3.72 13.02 -30.49
N GLU A 315 -4.34 14.03 -29.91
CA GLU A 315 -4.35 15.38 -30.47
C GLU A 315 -3.35 16.29 -29.75
N PRO A 316 -2.43 16.95 -30.47
CA PRO A 316 -1.63 18.01 -29.88
C PRO A 316 -2.58 19.08 -29.36
N VAL A 317 -2.42 19.49 -28.10
CA VAL A 317 -3.18 20.61 -27.50
C VAL A 317 -3.12 21.79 -28.47
N GLN A 318 -4.22 22.05 -29.17
CA GLN A 318 -4.28 23.17 -30.10
C GLN A 318 -4.13 24.44 -29.26
N LYS A 319 -3.05 25.19 -29.51
CA LYS A 319 -2.95 26.56 -28.99
C LYS A 319 -4.17 27.32 -29.52
N GLU A 320 -5.06 27.74 -28.63
CA GLU A 320 -6.11 28.69 -28.99
C GLU A 320 -5.46 29.89 -29.72
N PRO A 321 -6.07 30.39 -30.82
CA PRO A 321 -5.60 31.58 -31.51
C PRO A 321 -5.40 32.73 -30.53
N GLU A 322 -4.30 33.48 -30.66
CA GLU A 322 -3.97 34.57 -29.74
C GLU A 322 -5.10 35.62 -29.65
N ASP A 323 -5.90 35.75 -30.72
CA ASP A 323 -7.01 36.69 -30.84
C ASP A 323 -8.29 36.27 -30.08
N ALA A 324 -8.37 35.02 -29.60
CA ALA A 324 -9.48 34.54 -28.76
C ALA A 324 -9.24 34.76 -27.25
N ARG A 325 -8.04 35.24 -26.86
CA ARG A 325 -7.68 35.60 -25.47
C ARG A 325 -8.30 36.96 -25.09
N GLY A 326 -9.63 37.06 -25.18
CA GLY A 326 -10.34 38.11 -24.44
C GLY A 326 -10.05 37.95 -22.93
N ASP A 327 -10.07 39.06 -22.20
CA ASP A 327 -9.80 39.24 -20.76
C ASP A 327 -10.77 38.45 -19.84
N LYS A 328 -11.01 37.17 -20.14
CA LYS A 328 -11.72 36.23 -19.27
C LYS A 328 -10.67 35.52 -18.41
N PRO A 329 -10.80 35.56 -17.07
CA PRO A 329 -9.88 34.86 -16.19
C PRO A 329 -9.94 33.36 -16.51
N LYS A 330 -8.88 32.81 -17.11
CA LYS A 330 -8.68 31.36 -17.14
C LYS A 330 -8.62 30.88 -15.70
N ASP A 331 -9.25 29.76 -15.38
CA ASP A 331 -9.17 29.13 -14.06
C ASP A 331 -7.69 28.88 -13.68
N ILE A 332 -7.34 28.95 -12.40
CA ILE A 332 -5.98 28.63 -11.93
C ILE A 332 -5.70 27.13 -12.06
N ASP A 333 -6.75 26.31 -12.13
CA ASP A 333 -6.67 24.85 -12.18
C ASP A 333 -6.55 24.27 -13.61
N VAL A 334 -6.39 25.10 -14.65
CA VAL A 334 -6.08 24.60 -16.01
C VAL A 334 -4.57 24.46 -16.18
N PRO A 335 -4.02 23.24 -16.37
CA PRO A 335 -2.58 23.01 -16.51
C PRO A 335 -2.00 23.69 -17.75
N PHE A 336 -0.75 24.13 -17.66
CA PHE A 336 0.02 24.54 -18.84
C PHE A 336 0.65 23.29 -19.50
N GLY A 337 -0.08 22.68 -20.44
CA GLY A 337 0.41 21.56 -21.26
C GLY A 337 0.39 20.20 -20.55
N GLY A 338 0.13 19.14 -21.31
CA GLY A 338 0.26 17.73 -20.86
C GLY A 338 -1.07 16.98 -20.77
N ALA A 339 -1.89 17.26 -19.75
CA ALA A 339 -3.14 16.55 -19.49
C ALA A 339 -4.36 17.48 -19.57
N SER A 340 -5.50 16.97 -20.04
CA SER A 340 -6.75 17.73 -20.03
C SER A 340 -7.26 17.94 -18.59
N PRO A 341 -8.03 19.00 -18.30
CA PRO A 341 -8.63 19.20 -16.97
C PRO A 341 -9.43 17.99 -16.48
N GLU A 342 -10.10 17.29 -17.39
CA GLU A 342 -10.87 16.08 -17.10
C GLU A 342 -9.98 14.92 -16.66
N LYS A 343 -8.82 14.72 -17.32
CA LYS A 343 -7.85 13.70 -16.91
C LYS A 343 -7.23 14.03 -15.54
N VAL A 344 -6.92 15.30 -15.27
CA VAL A 344 -6.40 15.73 -13.96
C VAL A 344 -7.44 15.51 -12.86
N GLN A 345 -8.70 15.86 -13.11
CA GLN A 345 -9.79 15.62 -12.16
C GLN A 345 -10.03 14.11 -11.94
N ALA A 346 -9.99 13.30 -13.01
CA ALA A 346 -10.14 11.85 -12.91
C ALA A 346 -9.02 11.20 -12.09
N LEU A 347 -7.77 11.64 -12.25
CA LEU A 347 -6.65 11.19 -11.42
C LEU A 347 -6.84 11.59 -9.95
N ALA A 348 -7.29 12.82 -9.68
CA ALA A 348 -7.57 13.26 -8.32
C ALA A 348 -8.74 12.50 -7.67
N ASP A 349 -9.81 12.20 -8.43
CA ASP A 349 -10.94 11.42 -7.95
C ASP A 349 -10.54 9.93 -7.73
N LEU A 350 -9.69 9.35 -8.60
CA LEU A 350 -9.12 8.02 -8.39
C LEU A 350 -8.27 7.98 -7.13
N GLN A 351 -7.40 8.98 -6.91
CA GLN A 351 -6.61 9.09 -5.68
C GLN A 351 -7.49 9.29 -4.44
N ALA A 352 -8.63 9.99 -4.55
CA ALA A 352 -9.57 10.14 -3.44
C ALA A 352 -10.20 8.79 -3.06
N ILE A 353 -10.56 7.96 -4.05
CA ILE A 353 -11.02 6.58 -3.82
C ILE A 353 -9.89 5.77 -3.17
N ASP A 354 -8.68 5.89 -3.70
CA ASP A 354 -7.49 5.16 -3.23
C ASP A 354 -7.22 5.41 -1.74
N VAL A 355 -7.13 6.68 -1.34
CA VAL A 355 -6.91 7.07 0.06
C VAL A 355 -8.11 6.70 0.94
N THR A 356 -9.34 6.74 0.41
CA THR A 356 -10.53 6.29 1.15
C THR A 356 -10.45 4.82 1.50
N ILE A 357 -9.99 3.96 0.57
CA ILE A 357 -9.85 2.52 0.81
C ILE A 357 -8.69 2.24 1.77
N ASP A 358 -7.57 2.95 1.67
CA ASP A 358 -6.45 2.82 2.61
C ASP A 358 -6.86 3.24 4.04
N LEU A 359 -7.60 4.35 4.17
CA LEU A 359 -8.11 4.80 5.46
C LEU A 359 -9.13 3.82 6.02
N PHE A 360 -10.06 3.32 5.20
CA PHE A 360 -11.01 2.29 5.60
C PHE A 360 -10.32 1.03 6.11
N THR A 361 -9.30 0.57 5.39
CA THR A 361 -8.46 -0.58 5.77
C THR A 361 -7.83 -0.38 7.14
N THR A 362 -7.27 0.82 7.39
CA THR A 362 -6.64 1.20 8.67
C THR A 362 -7.66 1.28 9.81
N VAL A 363 -8.83 1.88 9.57
CA VAL A 363 -9.91 1.97 10.56
C VAL A 363 -10.44 0.59 10.93
N CYS A 364 -10.55 -0.35 9.98
CA CYS A 364 -10.92 -1.73 10.29
C CYS A 364 -9.92 -2.40 11.23
N GLU A 365 -8.61 -2.21 11.02
CA GLU A 365 -7.57 -2.75 11.92
C GLU A 365 -7.68 -2.14 13.31
N TYR A 366 -7.90 -0.81 13.38
CA TYR A 366 -8.05 -0.14 14.65
C TYR A 366 -9.29 -0.62 15.39
N LEU A 367 -10.46 -0.68 14.74
CA LEU A 367 -11.71 -1.18 15.31
C LEU A 367 -11.63 -2.64 15.78
N ALA A 368 -10.77 -3.47 15.18
CA ALA A 368 -10.59 -4.87 15.56
C ALA A 368 -9.85 -5.06 16.91
N ILE A 369 -9.34 -3.98 17.50
CA ILE A 369 -8.60 -4.02 18.78
C ILE A 369 -9.48 -3.52 19.93
N ASN A 370 -9.71 -4.36 20.93
CA ASN A 370 -10.28 -3.95 22.20
C ASN A 370 -9.19 -3.29 23.08
N GLU A 371 -9.10 -1.96 23.06
CA GLU A 371 -8.08 -1.20 23.80
C GLU A 371 -8.17 -1.40 25.32
N ASN A 372 -9.37 -1.71 25.84
CA ASN A 372 -9.58 -1.92 27.28
C ASN A 372 -9.16 -3.33 27.71
N ALA A 373 -9.30 -4.32 26.83
CA ALA A 373 -8.94 -5.71 27.08
C ALA A 373 -8.51 -6.41 25.79
N ILE A 374 -7.21 -6.36 25.47
CA ILE A 374 -6.64 -6.83 24.18
C ILE A 374 -6.97 -8.30 23.86
N GLN A 375 -7.22 -9.13 24.88
CA GLN A 375 -7.55 -10.56 24.71
C GLN A 375 -9.05 -10.84 24.58
N GLU A 376 -9.90 -9.84 24.80
CA GLU A 376 -11.34 -9.97 24.70
C GLU A 376 -11.82 -9.56 23.30
N PRO A 377 -12.90 -10.18 22.78
CA PRO A 377 -13.48 -9.79 21.50
C PRO A 377 -13.95 -8.33 21.53
N VAL A 378 -14.06 -7.71 20.35
CA VAL A 378 -14.64 -6.37 20.23
C VAL A 378 -16.17 -6.45 20.23
N GLN A 379 -16.83 -5.36 20.63
CA GLN A 379 -18.29 -5.26 20.66
C GLN A 379 -18.73 -4.06 19.84
N LEU A 380 -18.88 -4.26 18.53
CA LEU A 380 -19.25 -3.20 17.60
C LEU A 380 -20.70 -2.73 17.80
N GLY A 381 -20.89 -1.43 17.92
CA GLY A 381 -22.22 -0.81 17.92
C GLY A 381 -23.01 -0.98 16.61
N GLY A 382 -24.34 -0.91 16.69
CA GLY A 382 -25.22 -1.11 15.53
C GLY A 382 -24.97 -0.12 14.37
N GLU A 383 -24.72 1.16 14.67
CA GLU A 383 -24.52 2.18 13.64
C GLU A 383 -23.26 1.95 12.80
N ILE A 384 -22.15 1.54 13.43
CA ILE A 384 -20.91 1.22 12.70
C ILE A 384 -21.09 -0.06 11.89
N VAL A 385 -21.74 -1.10 12.45
CA VAL A 385 -22.08 -2.32 11.71
C VAL A 385 -22.95 -2.01 10.49
N ASP A 386 -23.94 -1.12 10.63
CA ASP A 386 -24.81 -0.70 9.53
C ASP A 386 -24.03 0.05 8.44
N LEU A 387 -23.10 0.94 8.79
CA LEU A 387 -22.24 1.62 7.82
C LEU A 387 -21.34 0.62 7.08
N LEU A 388 -20.72 -0.31 7.81
CA LEU A 388 -19.83 -1.34 7.25
C LEU A 388 -20.58 -2.23 6.26
N LEU A 389 -21.79 -2.68 6.60
CA LEU A 389 -22.58 -3.60 5.78
C LEU A 389 -23.29 -2.92 4.62
N ASN A 390 -23.84 -1.72 4.83
CA ASN A 390 -24.71 -1.08 3.83
C ASN A 390 -23.99 -0.04 2.97
N THR A 391 -22.77 0.37 3.33
CA THR A 391 -21.97 1.34 2.57
C THR A 391 -20.59 0.78 2.22
N ALA A 392 -19.76 0.43 3.20
CA ALA A 392 -18.38 0.05 2.93
C ALA A 392 -18.27 -1.26 2.12
N TYR A 393 -19.02 -2.30 2.52
CA TYR A 393 -19.05 -3.58 1.81
C TYR A 393 -19.48 -3.43 0.33
N PRO A 394 -20.65 -2.83 0.00
CA PRO A 394 -21.08 -2.68 -1.39
C PRO A 394 -20.10 -1.83 -2.21
N SER A 395 -19.51 -0.80 -1.61
CA SER A 395 -18.48 0.02 -2.27
C SER A 395 -17.24 -0.81 -2.62
N CYS A 396 -16.69 -1.58 -1.68
CA CYS A 396 -15.53 -2.44 -1.93
C CYS A 396 -15.86 -3.51 -2.99
N LEU A 397 -17.02 -4.15 -2.89
CA LEU A 397 -17.46 -5.15 -3.86
C LEU A 397 -17.58 -4.56 -5.28
N HIS A 398 -18.16 -3.36 -5.41
CA HIS A 398 -18.32 -2.70 -6.70
C HIS A 398 -16.96 -2.33 -7.32
N LEU A 399 -16.04 -1.76 -6.52
CA LEU A 399 -14.69 -1.43 -6.96
C LEU A 399 -13.92 -2.68 -7.41
N LEU A 400 -13.97 -3.77 -6.64
CA LEU A 400 -13.29 -5.01 -6.99
C LEU A 400 -13.83 -5.60 -8.30
N LYS A 401 -15.16 -5.70 -8.45
CA LYS A 401 -15.78 -6.20 -9.68
C LYS A 401 -15.40 -5.34 -10.88
N PHE A 402 -15.51 -4.01 -10.76
CA PHE A 402 -15.20 -3.08 -11.84
C PHE A 402 -13.74 -3.23 -12.30
N ASP A 403 -12.80 -3.24 -11.37
CA ASP A 403 -11.38 -3.25 -11.73
C ASP A 403 -10.95 -4.62 -12.30
N LEU A 404 -11.50 -5.72 -11.79
CA LEU A 404 -11.31 -7.06 -12.38
C LEU A 404 -11.84 -7.14 -13.82
N GLU A 405 -13.04 -6.60 -14.08
CA GLU A 405 -13.63 -6.54 -15.43
C GLU A 405 -12.78 -5.72 -16.41
N HIS A 406 -12.06 -4.71 -15.89
CA HIS A 406 -11.15 -3.84 -16.65
C HIS A 406 -9.67 -4.24 -16.50
N LYS A 407 -9.37 -5.46 -16.03
CA LYS A 407 -8.00 -6.02 -15.93
C LYS A 407 -7.03 -5.17 -15.10
N ASP A 408 -7.50 -4.64 -13.98
CA ASP A 408 -6.70 -3.85 -13.03
C ASP A 408 -6.14 -2.55 -13.66
N GLU A 409 -6.82 -1.99 -14.66
CA GLU A 409 -6.41 -0.74 -15.31
C GLU A 409 -6.49 0.48 -14.38
N LEU A 410 -7.28 0.42 -13.29
CA LEU A 410 -7.26 1.45 -12.24
C LEU A 410 -6.29 1.12 -11.10
N GLY A 411 -5.76 -0.10 -11.02
CA GLY A 411 -4.79 -0.52 -10.00
C GLY A 411 -5.35 -0.60 -8.59
N LEU A 412 -6.65 -0.84 -8.43
CA LEU A 412 -7.37 -0.87 -7.15
C LEU A 412 -7.50 -2.29 -6.58
N THR A 413 -7.40 -3.33 -7.41
CA THR A 413 -7.73 -4.73 -7.04
C THR A 413 -7.09 -5.15 -5.71
N GLN A 414 -5.78 -4.95 -5.55
CA GLN A 414 -5.05 -5.43 -4.37
C GLN A 414 -5.36 -4.62 -3.11
N LYS A 415 -5.58 -3.32 -3.26
CA LYS A 415 -5.98 -2.45 -2.13
C LYS A 415 -7.36 -2.82 -1.63
N VAL A 416 -8.30 -3.04 -2.55
CA VAL A 416 -9.67 -3.47 -2.21
C VAL A 416 -9.67 -4.87 -1.59
N LEU A 417 -8.84 -5.80 -2.07
CA LEU A 417 -8.67 -7.11 -1.44
C LEU A 417 -8.13 -7.01 0.00
N THR A 418 -7.21 -6.07 0.25
CA THR A 418 -6.68 -5.79 1.59
C THR A 418 -7.77 -5.22 2.51
N ALA A 419 -8.58 -4.30 2.00
CA ALA A 419 -9.73 -3.75 2.73
C ALA A 419 -10.76 -4.83 3.07
N ILE A 420 -11.10 -5.70 2.12
CA ILE A 420 -12.03 -6.83 2.33
C ILE A 420 -11.47 -7.81 3.35
N ASN A 421 -10.17 -8.10 3.30
CA ASN A 421 -9.51 -8.93 4.30
C ASN A 421 -9.68 -8.34 5.71
N ASN A 422 -9.39 -7.05 5.88
CA ASN A 422 -9.46 -6.40 7.18
C ASN A 422 -10.90 -6.25 7.69
N LEU A 423 -11.86 -5.98 6.81
CA LEU A 423 -13.28 -6.00 7.14
C LEU A 423 -13.72 -7.39 7.61
N SER A 424 -13.28 -8.45 6.93
CA SER A 424 -13.61 -9.83 7.29
C SER A 424 -13.03 -10.19 8.66
N TRP A 425 -11.77 -9.84 8.91
CA TRP A 425 -11.12 -10.06 10.22
C TRP A 425 -11.73 -9.22 11.34
N LEU A 426 -12.20 -8.00 11.05
CA LEU A 426 -12.94 -7.18 12.01
C LEU A 426 -14.21 -7.92 12.47
N PHE A 427 -15.01 -8.47 11.55
CA PHE A 427 -16.20 -9.23 11.93
C PHE A 427 -15.89 -10.56 12.63
N VAL A 428 -14.78 -11.23 12.29
CA VAL A 428 -14.30 -12.40 13.04
C VAL A 428 -13.90 -12.03 14.47
N SER A 429 -13.37 -10.83 14.68
CA SER A 429 -12.94 -10.35 16.00
C SER A 429 -14.08 -9.82 16.86
N ASN A 430 -15.25 -9.57 16.26
CA ASN A 430 -16.45 -9.14 16.96
C ASN A 430 -17.05 -10.28 17.78
N GLU A 431 -17.58 -9.97 18.97
CA GLU A 431 -18.14 -10.95 19.92
C GLU A 431 -19.13 -11.90 19.24
N THR A 432 -19.95 -11.35 18.33
CA THR A 432 -20.82 -12.13 17.45
C THR A 432 -20.71 -11.65 16.02
N ILE A 433 -20.56 -12.58 15.08
CA ILE A 433 -20.57 -12.25 13.65
C ILE A 433 -21.97 -11.71 13.27
N PRO A 434 -22.08 -10.51 12.66
CA PRO A 434 -23.37 -9.97 12.27
C PRO A 434 -24.11 -10.89 11.29
N VAL A 435 -25.39 -11.18 11.54
CA VAL A 435 -26.17 -12.12 10.70
C VAL A 435 -26.20 -11.69 9.23
N ALA A 436 -26.32 -10.39 8.97
CA ALA A 436 -26.32 -9.84 7.63
C ALA A 436 -24.98 -10.05 6.88
N TRP A 437 -23.86 -10.16 7.60
CA TRP A 437 -22.54 -10.43 7.01
C TRP A 437 -22.47 -11.79 6.31
N TYR A 438 -23.25 -12.78 6.78
CA TYR A 438 -23.22 -14.13 6.22
C TYR A 438 -23.53 -14.14 4.71
N ASN A 439 -24.55 -13.40 4.26
CA ASN A 439 -24.89 -13.32 2.84
C ASN A 439 -23.81 -12.56 2.05
N CYS A 440 -23.25 -11.49 2.63
CA CYS A 440 -22.15 -10.74 2.04
C CYS A 440 -20.91 -11.63 1.85
N ALA A 441 -20.58 -12.46 2.86
CA ALA A 441 -19.44 -13.36 2.83
C ALA A 441 -19.57 -14.43 1.73
N LEU A 442 -20.79 -14.95 1.50
CA LEU A 442 -21.05 -15.90 0.41
C LEU A 442 -20.82 -15.29 -0.98
N GLU A 443 -21.23 -14.03 -1.19
CA GLU A 443 -21.00 -13.31 -2.44
C GLU A 443 -19.53 -12.95 -2.62
N LEU A 444 -18.88 -12.43 -1.56
CA LEU A 444 -17.46 -12.09 -1.58
C LEU A 444 -16.59 -13.27 -1.94
N TRP A 445 -16.91 -14.46 -1.41
CA TRP A 445 -16.17 -15.68 -1.72
C TRP A 445 -15.98 -15.86 -3.22
N ASP A 446 -17.07 -15.76 -3.99
CA ASP A 446 -17.03 -16.01 -5.43
C ASP A 446 -16.20 -14.96 -6.18
N VAL A 447 -16.29 -13.69 -5.76
CA VAL A 447 -15.51 -12.60 -6.37
C VAL A 447 -14.03 -12.71 -6.03
N VAL A 448 -13.69 -13.05 -4.79
CA VAL A 448 -12.30 -13.24 -4.34
C VAL A 448 -11.67 -14.48 -5.00
N GLU A 449 -12.43 -15.57 -5.16
CA GLU A 449 -11.98 -16.74 -5.90
C GLU A 449 -11.67 -16.40 -7.37
N ASN A 450 -12.54 -15.63 -8.02
CA ASN A 450 -12.31 -15.15 -9.39
C ASN A 450 -11.04 -14.28 -9.48
N ALA A 451 -10.82 -13.37 -8.52
CA ALA A 451 -9.62 -12.54 -8.48
C ALA A 451 -8.32 -13.36 -8.34
N SER A 452 -8.39 -14.52 -7.67
CA SER A 452 -7.24 -15.41 -7.50
C SER A 452 -6.85 -16.14 -8.80
N ASN A 453 -7.78 -16.42 -9.70
CA ASN A 453 -7.53 -17.24 -10.90
C ASN A 453 -6.59 -16.55 -11.90
N ASP A 454 -6.74 -15.23 -12.06
CA ASP A 454 -5.95 -14.43 -13.00
C ASP A 454 -4.87 -13.57 -12.30
N GLY A 455 -4.80 -13.63 -10.96
CA GLY A 455 -3.89 -12.82 -10.16
C GLY A 455 -2.44 -13.31 -10.14
N ASP A 456 -1.51 -12.36 -9.92
CA ASP A 456 -0.13 -12.70 -9.56
C ASP A 456 -0.04 -13.33 -8.16
N LEU A 457 1.16 -13.76 -7.74
CA LEU A 457 1.35 -14.44 -6.45
C LEU A 457 0.87 -13.59 -5.26
N GLU A 458 1.01 -12.27 -5.35
CA GLU A 458 0.61 -11.34 -4.29
C GLU A 458 -0.92 -11.16 -4.24
N SER A 459 -1.58 -11.00 -5.38
CA SER A 459 -3.05 -11.03 -5.46
C SER A 459 -3.61 -12.36 -4.95
N GLN A 460 -2.98 -13.48 -5.29
CA GLN A 460 -3.39 -14.81 -4.81
C GLN A 460 -3.19 -14.97 -3.30
N ARG A 461 -2.10 -14.43 -2.73
CA ARG A 461 -1.89 -14.37 -1.27
C ARG A 461 -2.99 -13.57 -0.59
N LEU A 462 -3.30 -12.38 -1.10
CA LEU A 462 -4.37 -11.52 -0.56
C LEU A 462 -5.74 -12.22 -0.61
N CYS A 463 -6.05 -12.87 -1.74
CA CYS A 463 -7.28 -13.66 -1.88
C CYS A 463 -7.34 -14.78 -0.85
N LEU A 464 -6.24 -15.53 -0.65
CA LEU A 464 -6.18 -16.58 0.35
C LEU A 464 -6.43 -16.06 1.77
N ASN A 465 -5.87 -14.90 2.13
CA ASN A 465 -6.06 -14.32 3.46
C ASN A 465 -7.52 -13.88 3.68
N ALA A 466 -8.14 -13.27 2.67
CA ALA A 466 -9.55 -12.95 2.71
C ALA A 466 -10.43 -14.22 2.82
N LEU A 467 -10.16 -15.24 2.00
CA LEU A 467 -10.87 -16.53 2.05
C LEU A 467 -10.70 -17.23 3.41
N TRP A 468 -9.56 -17.07 4.07
CA TRP A 468 -9.34 -17.55 5.43
C TRP A 468 -10.30 -16.87 6.42
N ALA A 469 -10.37 -15.55 6.45
CA ALA A 469 -11.32 -14.85 7.32
C ALA A 469 -12.78 -15.20 6.99
N LEU A 470 -13.14 -15.26 5.70
CA LEU A 470 -14.48 -15.64 5.25
C LEU A 470 -14.84 -17.08 5.65
N SER A 471 -13.87 -18.00 5.62
CA SER A 471 -14.11 -19.38 6.05
C SER A 471 -14.48 -19.48 7.54
N LYS A 472 -13.88 -18.64 8.39
CA LYS A 472 -14.26 -18.53 9.81
C LYS A 472 -15.67 -17.96 9.99
N CYS A 473 -16.11 -17.08 9.08
CA CYS A 473 -17.46 -16.51 9.13
C CYS A 473 -18.55 -17.49 8.68
N LEU A 474 -18.27 -18.32 7.67
CA LEU A 474 -19.23 -19.22 7.05
C LEU A 474 -19.39 -20.57 7.78
N GLY A 475 -18.40 -20.96 8.59
CA GLY A 475 -18.44 -22.22 9.35
C GLY A 475 -18.61 -23.45 8.43
N GLN A 476 -19.64 -24.27 8.67
CA GLN A 476 -19.85 -25.51 7.91
C GLN A 476 -20.25 -25.28 6.44
N ASP A 477 -20.83 -24.13 6.09
CA ASP A 477 -21.28 -23.88 4.72
C ASP A 477 -20.12 -23.69 3.74
N VAL A 478 -18.89 -23.53 4.24
CA VAL A 478 -17.65 -23.54 3.43
C VAL A 478 -17.52 -24.83 2.62
N GLN A 479 -18.06 -25.96 3.11
CA GLN A 479 -18.11 -27.23 2.38
C GLN A 479 -18.72 -27.10 0.97
N ARG A 480 -19.63 -26.15 0.78
CA ARG A 480 -20.30 -25.94 -0.52
C ARG A 480 -19.47 -25.10 -1.49
N LYS A 481 -18.47 -24.40 -0.99
CA LYS A 481 -17.61 -23.48 -1.74
C LYS A 481 -16.27 -24.12 -2.13
N VAL A 482 -15.81 -25.12 -1.38
CA VAL A 482 -14.51 -25.76 -1.58
C VAL A 482 -14.67 -27.16 -2.14
N ASN A 483 -13.78 -27.56 -3.06
CA ASN A 483 -13.71 -28.93 -3.55
C ASN A 483 -12.31 -29.55 -3.33
N ALA A 484 -12.26 -30.89 -3.28
CA ALA A 484 -11.04 -31.65 -3.02
C ALA A 484 -9.90 -31.36 -4.01
N GLY A 485 -10.22 -31.13 -5.29
CA GLY A 485 -9.24 -30.87 -6.34
C GLY A 485 -8.54 -29.53 -6.14
N ALA A 486 -9.29 -28.49 -5.78
CA ALA A 486 -8.75 -27.16 -5.48
C ALA A 486 -7.82 -27.19 -4.26
N ILE A 487 -8.21 -27.87 -3.18
CA ILE A 487 -7.36 -28.01 -1.98
C ILE A 487 -6.08 -28.75 -2.33
N LYS A 488 -6.15 -29.87 -3.06
CA LYS A 488 -4.96 -30.61 -3.44
C LYS A 488 -4.01 -29.79 -4.32
N SER A 489 -4.55 -29.01 -5.26
CA SER A 489 -3.76 -28.08 -6.09
C SER A 489 -3.05 -27.03 -5.23
N LEU A 490 -3.78 -26.45 -4.26
CA LEU A 490 -3.24 -25.46 -3.34
C LEU A 490 -2.11 -26.04 -2.48
N LEU A 491 -2.31 -27.22 -1.88
CA LEU A 491 -1.29 -27.89 -1.07
C LEU A 491 -0.02 -28.19 -1.87
N ASN A 492 -0.16 -28.70 -3.11
CA ASN A 492 0.99 -28.95 -3.98
C ASN A 492 1.78 -27.67 -4.27
N LYS A 493 1.08 -26.57 -4.57
CA LYS A 493 1.70 -25.27 -4.79
C LYS A 493 2.43 -24.76 -3.54
N CYS A 494 1.83 -24.91 -2.36
CA CYS A 494 2.46 -24.51 -1.09
C CYS A 494 3.75 -25.34 -0.84
N GLN A 495 3.75 -26.64 -1.14
CA GLN A 495 4.95 -27.49 -1.06
C GLN A 495 6.04 -27.09 -2.05
N GLU A 496 5.68 -26.73 -3.28
CA GLU A 496 6.64 -26.24 -4.29
C GLU A 496 7.33 -24.94 -3.83
N LEU A 497 6.55 -23.98 -3.33
CA LEU A 497 7.05 -22.72 -2.79
C LEU A 497 7.93 -22.93 -1.55
N ALA A 498 7.55 -23.86 -0.67
CA ALA A 498 8.30 -24.17 0.55
C ALA A 498 9.64 -24.86 0.28
N ARG A 499 9.73 -25.75 -0.73
CA ARG A 499 10.95 -26.49 -1.06
C ARG A 499 11.95 -25.67 -1.88
N ASN A 500 11.46 -24.78 -2.73
CA ASN A 500 12.29 -23.94 -3.61
C ASN A 500 12.01 -22.44 -3.41
N PRO A 501 12.21 -21.87 -2.20
CA PRO A 501 12.12 -20.42 -2.03
C PRO A 501 13.12 -19.68 -2.95
N SER A 502 14.21 -20.36 -3.32
CA SER A 502 15.36 -19.86 -4.08
C SER A 502 15.23 -19.86 -5.62
N SER A 503 14.03 -19.89 -6.21
CA SER A 503 13.91 -19.46 -7.62
C SER A 503 14.10 -17.94 -7.78
N GLY A 504 14.03 -17.17 -6.68
CA GLY A 504 14.38 -15.74 -6.63
C GLY A 504 15.66 -15.51 -5.82
N GLU A 505 16.65 -14.84 -6.41
CA GLU A 505 17.79 -14.26 -5.67
C GLU A 505 17.38 -13.03 -4.82
N ASP A 506 16.11 -12.60 -4.92
CA ASP A 506 15.51 -11.45 -4.23
C ASP A 506 14.88 -11.87 -2.89
N SER A 507 15.34 -11.25 -1.79
CA SER A 507 14.78 -11.45 -0.45
C SER A 507 13.27 -11.17 -0.36
N ASN A 508 12.73 -10.29 -1.20
CA ASN A 508 11.30 -9.95 -1.19
C ASN A 508 10.44 -11.04 -1.82
N GLU A 509 10.90 -11.68 -2.91
CA GLU A 509 10.18 -12.78 -3.55
C GLU A 509 10.09 -13.99 -2.62
N VAL A 510 11.15 -14.25 -1.85
CA VAL A 510 11.14 -15.29 -0.82
C VAL A 510 10.17 -14.96 0.30
N ALA A 511 10.18 -13.72 0.80
CA ALA A 511 9.25 -13.29 1.84
C ALA A 511 7.79 -13.47 1.38
N LEU A 512 7.48 -13.04 0.15
CA LEU A 512 6.17 -13.20 -0.47
C LEU A 512 5.73 -14.67 -0.55
N ALA A 513 6.62 -15.56 -1.00
CA ALA A 513 6.33 -17.00 -1.05
C ALA A 513 6.01 -17.57 0.33
N LEU A 514 6.73 -17.15 1.38
CA LEU A 514 6.48 -17.60 2.75
C LEU A 514 5.19 -17.03 3.33
N GLU A 515 4.85 -15.78 3.01
CA GLU A 515 3.56 -15.19 3.40
C GLU A 515 2.39 -15.91 2.70
N PHE A 516 2.56 -16.30 1.44
CA PHE A 516 1.59 -17.16 0.75
C PHE A 516 1.42 -18.51 1.46
N VAL A 517 2.52 -19.16 1.84
CA VAL A 517 2.46 -20.43 2.59
C VAL A 517 1.77 -20.24 3.95
N LEU A 518 2.03 -19.14 4.65
CA LEU A 518 1.38 -18.85 5.93
C LEU A 518 -0.15 -18.66 5.76
N SER A 519 -0.58 -17.87 4.76
CA SER A 519 -2.01 -17.71 4.46
C SER A 519 -2.65 -19.04 4.05
N CYS A 520 -1.92 -19.88 3.31
CA CYS A 520 -2.34 -21.24 2.92
C CYS A 520 -2.57 -22.12 4.15
N VAL A 521 -1.61 -22.17 5.07
CA VAL A 521 -1.70 -22.91 6.35
C VAL A 521 -2.95 -22.50 7.13
N GLY A 522 -3.15 -21.19 7.35
CA GLY A 522 -4.31 -20.66 8.05
C GLY A 522 -5.63 -21.06 7.40
N PHE A 523 -5.75 -20.85 6.09
CA PHE A 523 -6.94 -21.21 5.32
C PHE A 523 -7.27 -22.70 5.42
N VAL A 524 -6.32 -23.59 5.08
CA VAL A 524 -6.58 -25.03 5.06
C VAL A 524 -6.83 -25.58 6.45
N GLY A 525 -6.30 -24.97 7.50
CA GLY A 525 -6.60 -25.31 8.88
C GLY A 525 -8.09 -25.20 9.21
N VAL A 526 -8.74 -24.11 8.79
CA VAL A 526 -10.18 -23.93 8.97
C VAL A 526 -10.96 -24.93 8.11
N ILE A 527 -10.51 -25.19 6.88
CA ILE A 527 -11.12 -26.20 6.00
C ILE A 527 -11.07 -27.59 6.65
N ALA A 528 -9.94 -28.00 7.23
CA ALA A 528 -9.79 -29.33 7.82
C ALA A 528 -10.80 -29.63 8.93
N GLN A 529 -11.21 -28.60 9.69
CA GLN A 529 -12.20 -28.71 10.77
C GLN A 529 -13.63 -28.77 10.22
N THR A 530 -13.89 -28.13 9.09
CA THR A 530 -15.26 -27.93 8.58
C THR A 530 -15.60 -28.78 7.36
N ILE A 531 -14.65 -29.35 6.62
CA ILE A 531 -14.90 -29.95 5.29
C ILE A 531 -15.71 -31.26 5.32
N GLY A 532 -15.68 -31.99 6.44
CA GLY A 532 -16.40 -33.27 6.58
C GLY A 532 -15.84 -34.42 5.74
N ASP A 533 -14.66 -34.25 5.14
CA ASP A 533 -13.95 -35.25 4.33
C ASP A 533 -12.65 -35.68 5.02
N VAL A 534 -12.63 -36.91 5.52
CA VAL A 534 -11.51 -37.49 6.27
C VAL A 534 -10.22 -37.55 5.45
N GLU A 535 -10.30 -37.78 4.13
CA GLU A 535 -9.12 -37.85 3.27
C GLU A 535 -8.52 -36.47 3.04
N ILE A 536 -9.36 -35.45 2.88
CA ILE A 536 -8.87 -34.06 2.79
C ILE A 536 -8.23 -33.65 4.13
N THR A 537 -8.88 -33.93 5.26
CA THR A 537 -8.31 -33.66 6.59
C THR A 537 -6.98 -34.38 6.80
N ARG A 538 -6.83 -35.61 6.28
CA ARG A 538 -5.54 -36.33 6.26
C ARG A 538 -4.47 -35.57 5.49
N GLN A 539 -4.75 -35.21 4.24
CA GLN A 539 -3.80 -34.48 3.39
C GLN A 539 -3.37 -33.15 4.00
N ILE A 540 -4.31 -32.43 4.62
CA ILE A 540 -4.00 -31.18 5.33
C ILE A 540 -3.14 -31.46 6.56
N GLY A 541 -3.49 -32.45 7.38
CA GLY A 541 -2.70 -32.82 8.55
C GLY A 541 -1.27 -33.24 8.21
N ASP A 542 -1.09 -33.99 7.11
CA ASP A 542 0.23 -34.40 6.62
C ASP A 542 1.05 -33.20 6.16
N PHE A 543 0.41 -32.26 5.45
CA PHE A 543 1.01 -31.00 5.03
C PHE A 543 1.45 -30.14 6.23
N LEU A 544 0.62 -30.01 7.27
CA LEU A 544 0.97 -29.24 8.48
C LEU A 544 2.17 -29.84 9.20
N LEU A 545 2.24 -31.17 9.34
CA LEU A 545 3.40 -31.85 9.93
C LEU A 545 4.67 -31.70 9.08
N GLU A 546 4.55 -31.73 7.75
CA GLU A 546 5.66 -31.45 6.83
C GLU A 546 6.14 -30.00 6.95
N ALA A 547 5.23 -29.04 7.07
CA ALA A 547 5.54 -27.63 7.26
C ALA A 547 6.30 -27.41 8.58
N ILE A 548 5.82 -27.99 9.69
CA ILE A 548 6.52 -27.95 10.99
C ILE A 548 7.95 -28.50 10.84
N GLY A 549 8.11 -29.67 10.22
CA GLY A 549 9.43 -30.28 9.99
C GLY A 549 10.35 -29.41 9.14
N THR A 550 9.83 -28.85 8.05
CA THR A 550 10.60 -28.04 7.09
C THR A 550 11.06 -26.72 7.71
N PHE A 551 10.17 -26.01 8.40
CA PHE A 551 10.44 -24.66 8.90
C PHE A 551 11.04 -24.62 10.31
N SER A 552 10.98 -25.73 11.08
CA SER A 552 11.66 -25.84 12.38
C SER A 552 13.16 -26.17 12.26
N GLN A 553 13.59 -26.75 11.14
CA GLN A 553 15.00 -26.99 10.84
C GLN A 553 15.68 -25.68 10.40
N GLU A 554 17.01 -25.58 10.56
CA GLU A 554 17.76 -24.32 10.47
C GLU A 554 17.53 -23.56 9.15
N SER A 555 16.53 -22.68 9.13
CA SER A 555 16.16 -21.90 7.96
C SER A 555 16.84 -20.53 7.96
N PRO A 556 17.35 -20.06 6.81
CA PRO A 556 17.78 -18.67 6.62
C PRO A 556 16.62 -17.64 6.70
N PHE A 557 15.36 -18.08 6.82
CA PHE A 557 14.14 -17.25 6.73
C PHE A 557 13.47 -16.99 8.09
N LYS A 558 14.26 -16.53 9.06
CA LYS A 558 13.98 -16.58 10.51
C LYS A 558 12.62 -16.05 10.98
N LYS A 559 12.00 -15.06 10.32
CA LYS A 559 10.75 -14.47 10.81
C LYS A 559 9.52 -15.25 10.34
N HIS A 560 9.29 -15.34 9.03
CA HIS A 560 8.10 -15.99 8.46
C HIS A 560 8.09 -17.50 8.66
N GLY A 561 9.26 -18.16 8.64
CA GLY A 561 9.35 -19.60 8.92
C GLY A 561 8.86 -19.95 10.33
N VAL A 562 9.17 -19.12 11.32
CA VAL A 562 8.71 -19.33 12.71
C VAL A 562 7.20 -19.18 12.82
N GLU A 563 6.60 -18.18 12.15
CA GLU A 563 5.15 -18.01 12.11
C GLU A 563 4.44 -19.22 11.51
N ILE A 564 4.99 -19.79 10.43
CA ILE A 564 4.44 -21.01 9.83
C ILE A 564 4.45 -22.19 10.82
N VAL A 565 5.52 -22.34 11.61
CA VAL A 565 5.60 -23.38 12.65
C VAL A 565 4.57 -23.14 13.75
N ILE A 566 4.44 -21.90 14.24
CA ILE A 566 3.47 -21.53 15.30
C ILE A 566 2.05 -21.84 14.82
N GLU A 567 1.68 -21.33 13.65
CA GLU A 567 0.33 -21.48 13.11
C GLU A 567 0.01 -22.96 12.83
N SER A 568 0.95 -23.70 12.23
CA SER A 568 0.75 -25.13 11.96
C SER A 568 0.56 -25.94 13.25
N LEU A 569 1.27 -25.59 14.33
CA LEU A 569 1.11 -26.25 15.62
C LEU A 569 -0.26 -25.96 16.24
N ASN A 570 -0.68 -24.69 16.27
CA ASN A 570 -1.99 -24.30 16.77
C ASN A 570 -3.11 -25.03 16.02
N LEU A 571 -3.02 -25.10 14.68
CA LEU A 571 -3.99 -25.83 13.87
C LEU A 571 -4.00 -27.33 14.14
N ILE A 572 -2.84 -27.95 14.41
CA ILE A 572 -2.81 -29.37 14.82
C ILE A 572 -3.55 -29.57 16.14
N TYR A 573 -3.42 -28.63 17.09
CA TYR A 573 -4.15 -28.69 18.36
C TYR A 573 -5.65 -28.53 18.14
N ASP A 574 -6.06 -27.57 17.31
CA ASP A 574 -7.47 -27.29 17.05
C ASP A 574 -8.14 -28.43 16.27
N ILE A 575 -7.46 -28.98 15.26
CA ILE A 575 -7.99 -30.08 14.45
C ILE A 575 -8.06 -31.35 15.31
N PHE A 576 -6.96 -31.78 15.94
CA PHE A 576 -6.88 -33.09 16.61
C PHE A 576 -7.05 -33.02 18.13
N GLY A 577 -7.74 -32.00 18.63
CA GLY A 577 -7.94 -31.72 20.05
C GLY A 577 -8.89 -32.66 20.77
N ASP A 578 -9.71 -33.43 20.04
CA ASP A 578 -10.76 -34.28 20.62
C ASP A 578 -10.85 -35.65 19.91
N ALA A 579 -10.72 -36.72 20.68
CA ALA A 579 -10.91 -38.11 20.25
C ALA A 579 -12.30 -38.43 19.68
N GLU A 580 -13.33 -37.61 19.97
CA GLU A 580 -14.68 -37.81 19.44
C GLU A 580 -14.82 -37.38 17.97
N TYR A 581 -13.87 -36.60 17.43
CA TYR A 581 -13.92 -36.19 16.03
C TYR A 581 -13.74 -37.38 15.07
N ALA A 582 -14.56 -37.42 14.03
CA ALA A 582 -14.63 -38.53 13.07
C ALA A 582 -13.30 -38.80 12.34
N TYR A 583 -12.44 -37.80 12.22
CA TYR A 583 -11.14 -37.90 11.59
C TYR A 583 -10.00 -38.23 12.57
N ASP A 584 -10.18 -38.14 13.89
CA ASP A 584 -9.08 -38.35 14.86
C ASP A 584 -8.51 -39.77 14.77
N MET A 585 -9.37 -40.78 14.89
CA MET A 585 -8.94 -42.18 14.76
C MET A 585 -8.29 -42.52 13.40
N PRO A 586 -8.94 -42.26 12.24
CA PRO A 586 -8.38 -42.65 10.94
C PRO A 586 -7.22 -41.77 10.45
N VAL A 587 -6.98 -40.60 11.05
CA VAL A 587 -5.91 -39.68 10.64
C VAL A 587 -4.83 -39.57 11.70
N PHE A 588 -5.17 -39.10 12.91
CA PHE A 588 -4.17 -38.85 13.95
C PHE A 588 -3.59 -40.15 14.51
N VAL A 589 -4.46 -41.07 14.96
CA VAL A 589 -4.05 -42.31 15.62
C VAL A 589 -3.43 -43.27 14.61
N GLN A 590 -4.18 -43.62 13.56
CA GLN A 590 -3.70 -44.57 12.54
C GLN A 590 -2.58 -44.00 11.66
N GLY A 591 -2.53 -42.68 11.46
CA GLY A 591 -1.44 -42.01 10.74
C GLY A 591 -0.18 -41.79 11.58
N GLY A 592 -0.18 -42.14 12.87
CA GLY A 592 1.00 -42.06 13.73
C GLY A 592 1.46 -40.62 14.02
N TYR A 593 0.53 -39.67 14.08
CA TYR A 593 0.87 -38.24 14.23
C TYR A 593 1.54 -37.95 15.58
N LEU A 594 1.14 -38.64 16.64
CA LEU A 594 1.76 -38.52 17.97
C LEU A 594 3.29 -38.77 17.91
N ALA A 595 3.71 -39.88 17.31
CA ALA A 595 5.13 -40.22 17.18
C ALA A 595 5.90 -39.19 16.33
N ARG A 596 5.25 -38.65 15.28
CA ARG A 596 5.84 -37.58 14.45
C ARG A 596 6.01 -36.30 15.26
N LEU A 597 5.02 -35.87 16.03
CA LEU A 597 5.09 -34.69 16.89
C LEU A 597 6.18 -34.82 17.96
N GLU A 598 6.30 -35.99 18.60
CA GLU A 598 7.38 -36.30 19.54
C GLU A 598 8.76 -36.17 18.89
N SER A 599 8.90 -36.61 17.63
CA SER A 599 10.15 -36.49 16.89
C SER A 599 10.48 -35.05 16.49
N LEU A 600 9.46 -34.20 16.32
CA LEU A 600 9.58 -32.80 15.92
C LEU A 600 9.84 -31.84 17.09
N GLU A 601 9.41 -32.19 18.31
CA GLU A 601 9.55 -31.33 19.51
C GLU A 601 10.95 -30.76 19.70
N PRO A 602 12.06 -31.52 19.56
CA PRO A 602 13.39 -30.97 19.76
C PRO A 602 13.76 -29.89 18.73
N ALA A 603 13.31 -30.04 17.48
CA ALA A 603 13.52 -29.06 16.42
C ALA A 603 12.69 -27.79 16.66
N VAL A 604 11.41 -27.95 17.04
CA VAL A 604 10.52 -26.84 17.43
C VAL A 604 11.11 -26.05 18.60
N ARG A 605 11.59 -26.74 19.64
CA ARG A 605 12.27 -26.11 20.78
C ARG A 605 13.49 -25.30 20.36
N SER A 606 14.31 -25.85 19.47
CA SER A 606 15.51 -25.17 18.94
C SER A 606 15.12 -23.92 18.15
N CYS A 607 14.13 -24.05 17.26
CA CYS A 607 13.57 -22.96 16.47
C CYS A 607 13.08 -21.81 17.35
N CYS A 608 12.23 -22.13 18.34
CA CYS A 608 11.68 -21.19 19.31
C CYS A 608 12.79 -20.43 20.08
N LYS A 609 13.83 -21.12 20.56
CA LYS A 609 14.95 -20.51 21.30
C LYS A 609 15.83 -19.57 20.46
N LYS A 610 15.80 -19.70 19.13
CA LYS A 610 16.59 -18.88 18.20
C LYS A 610 15.91 -17.55 17.86
N VAL A 611 14.64 -17.38 18.20
CA VAL A 611 13.95 -16.09 18.07
C VAL A 611 14.59 -15.11 19.06
N ASP A 612 15.06 -13.97 18.55
CA ASP A 612 15.71 -12.96 19.37
C ASP A 612 14.66 -12.22 20.20
N LYS A 613 14.65 -12.44 21.51
CA LYS A 613 13.70 -11.82 22.44
C LYS A 613 13.79 -10.30 22.51
N ASN A 614 14.95 -9.72 22.18
CA ASN A 614 15.14 -8.26 22.23
C ASN A 614 14.66 -7.61 20.93
N ARG A 615 14.80 -8.33 19.82
CA ARG A 615 14.38 -7.85 18.50
C ARG A 615 12.91 -8.12 18.20
N ASP A 616 12.44 -9.32 18.54
CA ASP A 616 11.13 -9.87 18.19
C ASP A 616 10.43 -10.47 19.44
N PRO A 617 10.15 -9.68 20.50
CA PRO A 617 9.63 -10.17 21.78
C PRO A 617 8.25 -10.85 21.68
N GLU A 618 7.36 -10.31 20.85
CA GLU A 618 6.01 -10.85 20.67
C GLU A 618 6.02 -12.20 19.94
N GLN A 619 6.80 -12.31 18.86
CA GLN A 619 6.99 -13.58 18.15
C GLN A 619 7.64 -14.62 19.07
N ARG A 620 8.58 -14.20 19.92
CA ARG A 620 9.19 -15.08 20.93
C ARG A 620 8.15 -15.63 21.89
N ALA A 621 7.27 -14.78 22.43
CA ALA A 621 6.22 -15.18 23.37
C ALA A 621 5.25 -16.19 22.73
N ARG A 622 4.76 -15.91 21.50
CA ARG A 622 3.89 -16.83 20.76
C ARG A 622 4.57 -18.16 20.43
N ALA A 623 5.86 -18.14 20.09
CA ALA A 623 6.64 -19.36 19.85
C ALA A 623 6.81 -20.21 21.13
N GLU A 624 6.98 -19.57 22.30
CA GLU A 624 7.07 -20.28 23.57
C GLU A 624 5.74 -20.88 23.99
N GLU A 625 4.64 -20.14 23.79
CA GLU A 625 3.29 -20.64 24.04
C GLU A 625 2.98 -21.87 23.19
N ALA A 626 3.19 -21.80 21.87
CA ALA A 626 2.98 -22.93 20.97
C ALA A 626 3.86 -24.13 21.35
N TRP A 627 5.13 -23.92 21.68
CA TRP A 627 6.01 -25.01 22.12
C TRP A 627 5.58 -25.63 23.46
N ASN A 628 5.17 -24.83 24.44
CA ASN A 628 4.65 -25.33 25.71
C ASN A 628 3.36 -26.14 25.50
N ASN A 629 2.49 -25.67 24.60
CA ASN A 629 1.27 -26.38 24.24
C ASN A 629 1.58 -27.68 23.48
N LEU A 630 2.64 -27.75 22.67
CA LEU A 630 3.08 -29.02 22.05
C LEU A 630 3.37 -30.09 23.09
N ALA A 631 4.12 -29.74 24.14
CA ALA A 631 4.47 -30.70 25.20
C ALA A 631 3.20 -31.19 25.94
N ARG A 632 2.29 -30.28 26.28
CA ARG A 632 1.00 -30.60 26.92
C ARG A 632 0.11 -31.46 26.02
N PHE A 633 0.05 -31.13 24.73
CA PHE A 633 -0.75 -31.83 23.75
C PHE A 633 -0.24 -33.27 23.54
N ILE A 634 1.08 -33.47 23.46
CA ILE A 634 1.67 -34.82 23.39
C ILE A 634 1.31 -35.64 24.63
N GLU A 635 1.42 -35.06 25.83
CA GLU A 635 1.07 -35.74 27.08
C GLU A 635 -0.43 -36.08 27.14
N TYR A 636 -1.29 -35.13 26.75
CA TYR A 636 -2.72 -35.33 26.64
C TYR A 636 -3.08 -36.49 25.69
N LYS A 637 -2.57 -36.47 24.45
CA LYS A 637 -2.89 -37.48 23.42
C LYS A 637 -2.35 -38.88 23.73
N ARG A 638 -1.35 -39.01 24.62
CA ARG A 638 -0.90 -40.34 25.12
C ARG A 638 -1.97 -41.03 25.95
N HIS A 639 -2.73 -40.26 26.73
CA HIS A 639 -3.67 -40.78 27.71
C HIS A 639 -5.14 -40.61 27.32
N GLU A 640 -5.43 -39.88 26.26
CA GLU A 640 -6.80 -39.57 25.82
C GLU A 640 -7.66 -40.84 25.55
N ARG A 641 -7.02 -41.95 25.16
CA ARG A 641 -7.68 -43.22 24.84
C ARG A 641 -7.22 -44.39 25.71
N ASP A 642 -6.44 -44.12 26.75
CA ASP A 642 -6.12 -45.06 27.83
C ASP A 642 -7.30 -45.15 28.81
#